data_AF-A0A7J4QJ35-F1
#
_entry.id   AF-A0A7J4QJ35-F1
#
_cell.length_a   1.000
_cell.length_b   1.000
_cell.length_c   1.000
_cell.angle_alpha   90.00
_cell.angle_beta   90.00
_cell.angle_gamma   90.00
#
_symmetry.space_group_name_H-M   'P 1'
#
loop_
_entity.id
_entity.type
_entity.pdbx_description
1 polymer ?
#
loop_
_entity_poly.entity_id
_entity_poly.type
_entity_poly.pdbx_seq_one_letter_code
_entity_poly.pdbx_strand_id
1 'polypeptide(L)'
;SLYLSLNVAIVGLAFIFELTRNLLLGGQSFGGTFGVQLAPPRDIRSEVDVRGKLVAFCFAGFSGYTVLLLLLVCYKEFGDVMPYTEWLNQQQFDEEMRLLTTWMFIAVGQAIFMLTWLASISQFGRLRGLRFDIDPDRRRDGAVMLTEGNSLRMMIDKAAQNDDIDLLRRLQNAEFTDDEALIRHEKARARMWELSLRGLWPQASEEAKKVLAQSGGDDDESRLLLAVSYLASRRLDAAREALYGLEQPEGYDEPELISFLCEWLDPWHGRVDEDDIWDWENNSTIDHLQDMMKMLEYWDPNPDTMNRHEDRLSRIGRISRVALLRAQRRHKEALEMALDCVRSDPTGVRPRIAVALCLLDQGRWHESRTVLDELNTSDPTDPRVKGLMALMGHHPDMEEFEVSMAMDPRSKGRNYLDEAPINPMAGALIRGGLDEALTANALIVAHEAVRRVVGPGHKISALTYLVHLGLVLPFWGMGAAYLATLRGTTVGIGAAVAFGGLHLMYIRLLKQQRHVVKQRDQRMMIELGRRLKRKKAVPTEGNTPVGTHLILTGLLVTVNGVVLDIGLPAWLAARNEPIAERSIQARLKRRSAKMERAKPPRTKPLGRGWWLKREDPTDGSPALDALIGPSAYRGRAAAEGLKQKLGGTVAGGPPRRMSVADLDMVNRGAPMHTRKSERFPGSGRPR
;
A
#
# COMPACT_ATOMS: atom_id res chain seq x y z
N SER A 1 -32.65 -44.63 -15.68
CA SER A 1 -33.20 -44.04 -14.45
C SER A 1 -32.18 -44.00 -13.29
N LEU A 2 -31.74 -45.14 -12.73
CA LEU A 2 -30.84 -45.19 -11.56
C LEU A 2 -29.53 -44.40 -11.71
N TYR A 3 -28.90 -44.46 -12.88
CA TYR A 3 -27.65 -43.76 -13.16
C TYR A 3 -27.83 -42.23 -13.24
N LEU A 4 -28.96 -41.78 -13.78
CA LEU A 4 -29.33 -40.36 -13.86
C LEU A 4 -29.58 -39.79 -12.46
N SER A 5 -30.35 -40.51 -11.65
CA SER A 5 -30.60 -40.13 -10.25
C SER A 5 -29.32 -40.14 -9.43
N LEU A 6 -28.42 -41.11 -9.66
CA LEU A 6 -27.10 -41.14 -9.03
C LEU A 6 -26.23 -39.97 -9.49
N ASN A 7 -26.30 -39.59 -10.76
CA ASN A 7 -25.59 -38.43 -11.31
C ASN A 7 -26.01 -37.12 -10.64
N VAL A 8 -27.32 -36.88 -10.65
CA VAL A 8 -27.92 -35.69 -10.04
C VAL A 8 -27.66 -35.68 -8.54
N ALA A 9 -27.68 -36.84 -7.87
CA ALA A 9 -27.36 -36.96 -6.46
C ALA A 9 -25.88 -36.66 -6.17
N ILE A 10 -24.93 -37.21 -6.93
CA ILE A 10 -23.49 -36.97 -6.73
C ILE A 10 -23.14 -35.51 -7.03
N VAL A 11 -23.60 -34.97 -8.16
CA VAL A 11 -23.37 -33.57 -8.54
C VAL A 11 -24.06 -32.63 -7.55
N GLY A 12 -25.30 -32.92 -7.14
CA GLY A 12 -26.05 -32.14 -6.16
C GLY A 12 -25.41 -32.13 -4.78
N LEU A 13 -24.98 -33.29 -4.26
CA LEU A 13 -24.31 -33.39 -2.96
C LEU A 13 -22.97 -32.64 -2.96
N ALA A 14 -22.18 -32.80 -4.03
CA ALA A 14 -20.90 -32.14 -4.15
C ALA A 14 -21.03 -30.62 -4.44
N PHE A 15 -22.10 -30.20 -5.12
CA PHE A 15 -22.46 -28.80 -5.29
C PHE A 15 -22.83 -28.15 -3.94
N ILE A 16 -23.66 -28.81 -3.14
CA ILE A 16 -23.99 -28.36 -1.77
C ILE A 16 -22.71 -28.28 -0.94
N PHE A 17 -21.81 -29.25 -1.04
CA PHE A 17 -20.52 -29.23 -0.36
C PHE A 17 -19.66 -28.02 -0.76
N GLU A 18 -19.51 -27.73 -2.05
CA GLU A 18 -18.75 -26.56 -2.54
C GLU A 18 -19.39 -25.22 -2.16
N LEU A 19 -20.72 -25.13 -2.24
CA LEU A 19 -21.47 -23.93 -1.83
C LEU A 19 -21.32 -23.68 -0.32
N THR A 20 -21.45 -24.73 0.49
CA THR A 20 -21.26 -24.67 1.95
C THR A 20 -19.83 -24.31 2.31
N ARG A 21 -18.84 -24.86 1.58
CA ARG A 21 -17.43 -24.51 1.74
C ARG A 21 -17.15 -23.03 1.42
N ASN A 22 -17.70 -22.52 0.32
CA ASN A 22 -17.47 -21.13 -0.08
C ASN A 22 -18.17 -20.14 0.87
N LEU A 23 -19.38 -20.46 1.32
CA LEU A 23 -20.16 -19.60 2.24
C LEU A 23 -19.65 -19.65 3.69
N LEU A 24 -19.33 -20.83 4.24
CA LEU A 24 -18.97 -20.97 5.66
C LEU A 24 -17.46 -20.95 5.91
N LEU A 25 -16.66 -21.54 5.01
CA LEU A 25 -15.21 -21.70 5.21
C LEU A 25 -14.39 -20.66 4.44
N GLY A 26 -15.01 -19.78 3.65
CA GLY A 26 -14.33 -18.71 2.89
C GLY A 26 -13.36 -19.26 1.83
N GLY A 27 -13.82 -20.20 1.02
CA GLY A 27 -13.07 -20.69 -0.14
C GLY A 27 -12.81 -19.57 -1.16
N GLN A 28 -11.58 -19.53 -1.69
CA GLN A 28 -11.06 -18.44 -2.53
C GLN A 28 -11.58 -18.42 -3.97
N SER A 29 -12.19 -19.52 -4.44
CA SER A 29 -12.63 -19.66 -5.84
C SER A 29 -13.48 -20.91 -6.05
N PHE A 30 -14.44 -20.84 -6.99
CA PHE A 30 -15.18 -22.02 -7.45
C PHE A 30 -14.31 -22.88 -8.37
N GLY A 31 -13.82 -24.04 -7.90
CA GLY A 31 -13.04 -24.98 -8.73
C GLY A 31 -11.51 -24.96 -8.53
N GLY A 32 -11.01 -24.38 -7.44
CA GLY A 32 -9.58 -24.40 -7.10
C GLY A 32 -8.73 -23.48 -8.01
N THR A 33 -7.53 -23.92 -8.40
CA THR A 33 -6.55 -23.10 -9.18
C THR A 33 -7.07 -22.58 -10.52
N PHE A 34 -8.16 -23.15 -11.04
CA PHE A 34 -8.83 -22.74 -12.29
C PHE A 34 -10.15 -22.03 -12.06
N GLY A 35 -10.47 -21.70 -10.81
CA GLY A 35 -11.78 -21.24 -10.43
C GLY A 35 -12.07 -19.79 -10.73
N VAL A 36 -13.36 -19.48 -10.90
CA VAL A 36 -13.83 -18.09 -11.00
C VAL A 36 -13.93 -17.52 -9.59
N GLN A 37 -13.19 -16.45 -9.33
CA GLN A 37 -13.30 -15.68 -8.10
C GLN A 37 -14.38 -14.61 -8.31
N LEU A 38 -15.56 -14.87 -7.75
CA LEU A 38 -16.73 -13.99 -7.87
C LEU A 38 -16.66 -12.81 -6.90
N ALA A 39 -16.04 -13.03 -5.73
CA ALA A 39 -15.77 -12.01 -4.73
C ALA A 39 -14.61 -12.46 -3.82
N PRO A 40 -13.94 -11.54 -3.12
CA PRO A 40 -13.00 -11.89 -2.06
C PRO A 40 -13.66 -12.77 -0.98
N PRO A 41 -12.95 -13.76 -0.40
CA PRO A 41 -13.49 -14.64 0.64
C PRO A 41 -14.14 -13.95 1.83
N ARG A 42 -13.65 -12.75 2.16
CA ARG A 42 -14.15 -11.95 3.27
C ARG A 42 -15.48 -11.29 2.93
N ASP A 43 -15.62 -10.69 1.76
CA ASP A 43 -16.86 -10.05 1.29
C ASP A 43 -18.00 -11.07 1.22
N ILE A 44 -17.69 -12.33 0.89
CA ILE A 44 -18.62 -13.46 0.94
C ILE A 44 -19.09 -13.76 2.39
N ARG A 45 -18.30 -13.43 3.41
CA ARG A 45 -18.67 -13.65 4.82
C ARG A 45 -19.42 -12.46 5.42
N SER A 46 -19.03 -11.23 5.07
CA SER A 46 -19.57 -10.01 5.68
C SER A 46 -20.82 -9.48 4.96
N GLU A 47 -20.88 -9.53 3.63
CA GLU A 47 -21.95 -8.87 2.87
C GLU A 47 -23.06 -9.83 2.48
N VAL A 48 -24.31 -9.46 2.79
CA VAL A 48 -25.51 -10.25 2.44
C VAL A 48 -25.72 -10.28 0.93
N ASP A 49 -25.49 -9.15 0.25
CA ASP A 49 -25.69 -9.03 -1.20
C ASP A 49 -24.70 -9.87 -2.01
N VAL A 50 -23.43 -9.94 -1.57
CA VAL A 50 -22.40 -10.77 -2.20
C VAL A 50 -22.72 -12.26 -2.02
N ARG A 51 -23.19 -12.66 -0.83
CA ARG A 51 -23.72 -14.01 -0.59
C ARG A 51 -24.90 -14.33 -1.51
N GLY A 52 -25.82 -13.38 -1.68
CA GLY A 52 -26.96 -13.51 -2.58
C GLY A 52 -26.54 -13.74 -4.04
N LYS A 53 -25.60 -12.93 -4.56
CA LYS A 53 -25.05 -13.07 -5.91
C LYS A 53 -24.33 -14.40 -6.11
N LEU A 54 -23.57 -14.84 -5.10
CA LEU A 54 -22.87 -16.13 -5.11
C LEU A 54 -23.86 -17.30 -5.22
N VAL A 55 -24.87 -17.29 -4.35
CA VAL A 55 -25.93 -18.30 -4.32
C VAL A 55 -26.70 -18.32 -5.65
N ALA A 56 -27.07 -17.15 -6.18
CA ALA A 56 -27.76 -17.02 -7.46
C ALA A 56 -26.94 -17.56 -8.64
N PHE A 57 -25.64 -17.23 -8.73
CA PHE A 57 -24.75 -17.78 -9.76
C PHE A 57 -24.68 -19.31 -9.70
N CYS A 58 -24.56 -19.87 -8.50
CA CYS A 58 -24.49 -21.31 -8.28
C CYS A 58 -25.79 -22.01 -8.69
N PHE A 59 -26.94 -21.47 -8.27
CA PHE A 59 -28.24 -22.00 -8.66
C PHE A 59 -28.50 -21.89 -10.15
N ALA A 60 -28.10 -20.79 -10.80
CA ALA A 60 -28.22 -20.64 -12.25
C ALA A 60 -27.40 -21.69 -13.00
N GLY A 61 -26.15 -21.95 -12.58
CA GLY A 61 -25.29 -22.97 -13.18
C GLY A 61 -25.83 -24.40 -13.00
N PHE A 62 -26.27 -24.75 -11.79
CA PHE A 62 -26.86 -26.07 -11.51
C PHE A 62 -28.22 -26.27 -12.20
N SER A 63 -29.07 -25.24 -12.20
CA SER A 63 -30.38 -25.26 -12.88
C SER A 63 -30.21 -25.39 -14.40
N GLY A 64 -29.29 -24.64 -15.01
CA GLY A 64 -29.03 -24.75 -16.45
C GLY A 64 -28.55 -26.15 -16.84
N TYR A 65 -27.65 -26.74 -16.05
CA TYR A 65 -27.19 -28.12 -16.27
C TYR A 65 -28.32 -29.13 -16.14
N THR A 66 -29.11 -29.06 -15.07
CA THR A 66 -30.19 -30.03 -14.82
C THR A 66 -31.31 -29.91 -15.85
N VAL A 67 -31.70 -28.69 -16.25
CA VAL A 67 -32.73 -28.47 -17.28
C VAL A 67 -32.27 -29.00 -18.64
N LEU A 68 -31.03 -28.74 -19.06
CA LEU A 68 -30.52 -29.24 -20.34
C LEU A 68 -30.43 -30.77 -20.37
N LEU A 69 -30.03 -31.36 -19.24
CA LEU A 69 -29.91 -32.82 -19.10
C LEU A 69 -31.29 -33.48 -19.05
N LEU A 70 -32.25 -32.86 -18.38
CA LEU A 70 -33.65 -33.29 -18.40
C LEU A 70 -34.24 -33.19 -19.81
N LEU A 71 -33.94 -32.13 -20.55
CA LEU A 71 -34.35 -31.97 -21.95
C LEU A 71 -33.76 -33.08 -22.83
N LEU A 72 -32.45 -33.35 -22.73
CA LEU A 72 -31.80 -34.46 -23.46
C LEU A 72 -32.41 -35.83 -23.12
N VAL A 73 -32.69 -36.09 -21.84
CA VAL A 73 -33.33 -37.33 -21.39
C VAL A 73 -34.78 -37.42 -21.89
N CYS A 74 -35.53 -36.32 -21.87
CA CYS A 74 -36.88 -36.24 -22.39
C CYS A 74 -36.94 -36.54 -23.90
N TYR A 75 -36.02 -35.98 -24.68
CA TYR A 75 -35.88 -36.30 -26.11
C TYR A 75 -35.40 -37.73 -26.38
N LYS A 76 -34.74 -38.36 -25.41
CA LYS A 76 -34.31 -39.76 -25.50
C LYS A 76 -35.41 -40.75 -25.11
N GLU A 77 -36.11 -40.55 -23.99
CA GLU A 77 -37.13 -41.49 -23.49
C GLU A 77 -38.52 -41.25 -24.09
N PHE A 78 -38.83 -40.01 -24.49
CA PHE A 78 -40.14 -39.61 -25.01
C PHE A 78 -40.06 -38.99 -26.40
N GLY A 79 -39.07 -39.40 -27.21
CA GLY A 79 -38.80 -38.84 -28.54
C GLY A 79 -40.05 -38.77 -29.44
N ASP A 80 -40.92 -39.78 -29.36
CA ASP A 80 -42.14 -39.88 -30.17
C ASP A 80 -43.19 -38.80 -29.87
N VAL A 81 -43.11 -38.18 -28.69
CA VAL A 81 -44.05 -37.15 -28.22
C VAL A 81 -43.39 -35.76 -28.20
N MET A 82 -42.06 -35.71 -28.32
CA MET A 82 -41.30 -34.48 -28.26
C MET A 82 -41.35 -33.72 -29.61
N PRO A 83 -41.45 -32.39 -29.58
CA PRO A 83 -41.48 -31.59 -30.80
C PRO A 83 -40.11 -31.64 -31.51
N TYR A 84 -40.12 -31.62 -32.85
CA TYR A 84 -38.93 -31.59 -33.70
C TYR A 84 -38.07 -32.88 -33.76
N THR A 85 -38.53 -34.01 -33.22
CA THR A 85 -37.79 -35.28 -33.27
C THR A 85 -37.59 -35.80 -34.70
N GLU A 86 -38.58 -35.68 -35.58
CA GLU A 86 -38.44 -36.05 -36.99
C GLU A 86 -37.39 -35.22 -37.72
N TRP A 87 -37.33 -33.92 -37.43
CA TRP A 87 -36.32 -33.01 -37.97
C TRP A 87 -34.91 -33.36 -37.45
N LEU A 88 -34.79 -33.74 -36.17
CA LEU A 88 -33.53 -34.19 -35.58
C LEU A 88 -33.03 -35.51 -36.20
N ASN A 89 -33.92 -36.48 -36.42
CA ASN A 89 -33.57 -37.73 -37.10
C ASN A 89 -33.11 -37.47 -38.56
N GLN A 90 -33.77 -36.54 -39.27
CA GLN A 90 -33.33 -36.12 -40.62
C GLN A 90 -31.91 -35.51 -40.64
N GLN A 91 -31.45 -34.95 -39.50
CA GLN A 91 -30.10 -34.42 -39.31
C GLN A 91 -29.12 -35.44 -38.70
N GLN A 92 -29.42 -36.74 -38.80
CA GLN A 92 -28.61 -37.84 -38.25
C GLN A 92 -28.48 -37.84 -36.72
N PHE A 93 -29.39 -37.15 -36.01
CA PHE A 93 -29.47 -37.15 -34.55
C PHE A 93 -30.47 -38.21 -34.05
N ASP A 94 -30.24 -39.44 -34.49
CA ASP A 94 -31.07 -40.60 -34.18
C ASP A 94 -30.99 -40.98 -32.69
N GLU A 95 -31.85 -41.89 -32.25
CA GLU A 95 -31.96 -42.29 -30.84
C GLU A 95 -30.63 -42.71 -30.21
N GLU A 96 -29.79 -43.44 -30.97
CA GLU A 96 -28.47 -43.85 -30.53
C GLU A 96 -27.52 -42.66 -30.33
N MET A 97 -27.56 -41.65 -31.21
CA MET A 97 -26.80 -40.42 -31.07
C MET A 97 -27.32 -39.53 -29.93
N ARG A 98 -28.63 -39.50 -29.69
CA ARG A 98 -29.23 -38.83 -28.51
C ARG A 98 -28.73 -39.46 -27.22
N LEU A 99 -28.72 -40.79 -27.17
CA LEU A 99 -28.21 -41.55 -26.03
C LEU A 99 -26.72 -41.29 -25.84
N LEU A 100 -25.91 -41.46 -26.88
CA LEU A 100 -24.46 -41.22 -26.83
C LEU A 100 -24.13 -39.78 -26.39
N THR A 101 -24.85 -38.78 -26.91
CA THR A 101 -24.67 -37.37 -26.53
C THR A 101 -25.04 -37.14 -25.08
N THR A 102 -26.13 -37.74 -24.59
CA THR A 102 -26.52 -37.68 -23.18
C THR A 102 -25.44 -38.32 -22.29
N TRP A 103 -24.89 -39.47 -22.68
CA TRP A 103 -23.81 -40.14 -21.97
C TRP A 103 -22.50 -39.35 -21.99
N MET A 104 -22.11 -38.80 -23.14
CA MET A 104 -20.92 -37.94 -23.24
C MET A 104 -21.08 -36.66 -22.43
N PHE A 105 -22.24 -36.02 -22.47
CA PHE A 105 -22.51 -34.80 -21.72
C PHE A 105 -22.43 -35.05 -20.21
N ILE A 106 -23.04 -36.15 -19.76
CA ILE A 106 -22.93 -36.63 -18.38
C ILE A 106 -21.47 -36.93 -18.02
N ALA A 107 -20.77 -37.73 -18.82
CA ALA A 107 -19.40 -38.16 -18.53
C ALA A 107 -18.40 -37.01 -18.53
N VAL A 108 -18.52 -36.07 -19.47
CA VAL A 108 -17.68 -34.85 -19.54
C VAL A 108 -18.01 -33.92 -18.39
N GLY A 109 -19.31 -33.69 -18.11
CA GLY A 109 -19.74 -32.89 -16.96
C GLY A 109 -19.21 -33.45 -15.64
N GLN A 110 -19.31 -34.77 -15.44
CA GLN A 110 -18.75 -35.46 -14.29
C GLN A 110 -17.23 -35.42 -14.26
N ALA A 111 -16.54 -35.60 -15.39
CA ALA A 111 -15.09 -35.57 -15.43
C ALA A 111 -14.54 -34.18 -15.08
N ILE A 112 -15.10 -33.12 -15.68
CA ILE A 112 -14.73 -31.73 -15.36
C ILE A 112 -14.99 -31.44 -13.88
N PHE A 113 -16.19 -31.80 -13.40
CA PHE A 113 -16.59 -31.53 -12.03
C PHE A 113 -15.75 -32.33 -11.02
N MET A 114 -15.56 -33.63 -11.21
CA MET A 114 -14.74 -34.49 -10.34
C MET A 114 -13.27 -34.07 -10.34
N LEU A 115 -12.71 -33.65 -11.48
CA LEU A 115 -11.35 -33.11 -11.54
C LEU A 115 -11.24 -31.80 -10.75
N THR A 116 -12.20 -30.88 -10.90
CA THR A 116 -12.23 -29.64 -10.10
C THR A 116 -12.44 -29.90 -8.62
N TRP A 117 -13.27 -30.89 -8.26
CA TRP A 117 -13.56 -31.28 -6.88
C TRP A 117 -12.39 -32.01 -6.21
N LEU A 118 -11.74 -32.97 -6.89
CA LEU A 118 -10.53 -33.65 -6.39
C LEU A 118 -9.37 -32.66 -6.20
N ALA A 119 -9.16 -31.74 -7.14
CA ALA A 119 -8.18 -30.66 -6.99
C ALA A 119 -8.51 -29.77 -5.79
N SER A 120 -9.79 -29.50 -5.56
CA SER A 120 -10.32 -28.75 -4.41
C SER A 120 -10.10 -29.46 -3.05
N ILE A 121 -10.19 -30.80 -2.98
CA ILE A 121 -9.90 -31.58 -1.76
C ILE A 121 -8.45 -31.42 -1.30
N SER A 122 -7.47 -31.32 -2.21
CA SER A 122 -6.07 -31.09 -1.85
C SER A 122 -5.85 -29.79 -1.05
N GLN A 123 -6.70 -28.77 -1.29
CA GLN A 123 -6.67 -27.52 -0.54
C GLN A 123 -7.33 -27.64 0.84
N PHE A 124 -8.23 -28.62 1.03
CA PHE A 124 -8.88 -28.90 2.31
C PHE A 124 -7.88 -29.36 3.39
N GLY A 125 -6.83 -30.09 2.99
CA GLY A 125 -5.73 -30.44 3.90
C GLY A 125 -4.98 -29.21 4.43
N ARG A 126 -4.83 -28.18 3.60
CA ARG A 126 -4.28 -26.87 4.00
C ARG A 126 -5.22 -26.09 4.93
N LEU A 127 -6.54 -26.22 4.75
CA LEU A 127 -7.56 -25.59 5.59
C LEU A 127 -7.69 -26.24 6.97
N ARG A 128 -7.51 -27.56 7.09
CA ARG A 128 -7.49 -28.26 8.40
C ARG A 128 -6.35 -27.82 9.33
N GLY A 129 -5.31 -27.20 8.79
CA GLY A 129 -4.22 -26.60 9.57
C GLY A 129 -4.50 -25.18 10.05
N LEU A 130 -5.56 -24.53 9.57
CA LEU A 130 -5.97 -23.21 10.05
C LEU A 130 -6.81 -23.41 11.32
N ARG A 131 -6.20 -23.15 12.47
CA ARG A 131 -6.95 -22.90 13.70
C ARG A 131 -7.74 -21.61 13.50
N PHE A 132 -9.07 -21.71 13.63
CA PHE A 132 -9.93 -20.55 13.80
C PHE A 132 -9.67 -20.03 15.21
N ASP A 133 -8.69 -19.14 15.34
CA ASP A 133 -8.71 -18.21 16.46
C ASP A 133 -9.88 -17.27 16.23
N ILE A 134 -10.70 -17.10 17.26
CA ILE A 134 -11.61 -15.97 17.35
C ILE A 134 -10.67 -14.77 17.43
N ASP A 135 -10.50 -14.07 16.30
CA ASP A 135 -9.45 -13.06 16.12
C ASP A 135 -9.42 -12.10 17.31
N PRO A 136 -8.34 -12.08 18.12
CA PRO A 136 -8.17 -11.05 19.16
C PRO A 136 -8.06 -9.64 18.54
N ASP A 137 -7.82 -9.56 17.22
CA ASP A 137 -7.78 -8.33 16.43
C ASP A 137 -9.18 -7.73 16.18
N ARG A 138 -10.27 -8.51 16.30
CA ARG A 138 -11.63 -7.97 16.08
C ARG A 138 -12.15 -7.24 17.30
N ARG A 139 -12.30 -5.93 17.15
CA ARG A 139 -12.92 -5.05 18.13
C ARG A 139 -14.41 -5.39 18.33
N ARG A 140 -14.89 -5.31 19.57
CA ARG A 140 -16.33 -5.36 19.88
C ARG A 140 -16.95 -4.00 19.56
N ASP A 141 -18.11 -3.98 18.91
CA ASP A 141 -18.79 -2.74 18.51
C ASP A 141 -18.94 -1.75 19.67
N GLY A 142 -18.59 -0.47 19.46
CA GLY A 142 -18.63 0.59 20.48
C GLY A 142 -17.95 1.90 20.04
N ALA A 143 -18.11 2.99 20.78
CA ALA A 143 -17.45 4.29 20.49
C ALA A 143 -15.91 4.14 20.47
N VAL A 144 -15.19 4.78 19.55
CA VAL A 144 -13.72 4.75 19.55
C VAL A 144 -13.25 5.45 20.82
N MET A 145 -12.37 4.76 21.53
CA MET A 145 -11.88 5.18 22.82
C MET A 145 -10.41 5.51 22.72
N LEU A 146 -10.09 6.78 22.88
CA LEU A 146 -8.72 7.20 23.14
C LEU A 146 -8.53 7.29 24.64
N THR A 147 -7.33 6.95 25.08
CA THR A 147 -7.01 7.09 26.49
C THR A 147 -6.25 8.40 26.66
N GLU A 148 -6.79 9.35 27.40
CA GLU A 148 -6.04 10.52 27.85
C GLU A 148 -5.46 10.22 29.22
N GLY A 149 -4.20 10.52 29.46
CA GLY A 149 -3.55 10.01 30.66
C GLY A 149 -2.39 10.83 31.17
N ASN A 150 -1.70 10.21 32.13
CA ASN A 150 -0.65 10.76 32.97
C ASN A 150 0.36 11.63 32.21
N SER A 151 1.06 12.51 32.92
CA SER A 151 2.09 13.41 32.35
C SER A 151 3.05 12.74 31.36
N LEU A 152 3.46 11.50 31.60
CA LEU A 152 4.29 10.72 30.67
C LEU A 152 3.62 10.50 29.31
N ARG A 153 2.36 10.08 29.29
CA ARG A 153 1.60 9.88 28.05
C ARG A 153 1.41 11.18 27.29
N MET A 154 1.04 12.27 27.98
CA MET A 154 0.93 13.59 27.33
C MET A 154 2.26 14.04 26.70
N MET A 155 3.40 13.74 27.33
CA MET A 155 4.71 14.02 26.75
C MET A 155 4.98 13.15 25.51
N ILE A 156 4.61 11.87 25.53
CA ILE A 156 4.75 10.95 24.40
C ILE A 156 3.88 11.38 23.23
N ASP A 157 2.59 11.62 23.47
CA ASP A 157 1.63 12.02 22.43
C ASP A 157 2.06 13.33 21.77
N LYS A 158 2.50 14.32 22.57
CA LYS A 158 3.01 15.59 22.05
C LYS A 158 4.32 15.42 21.27
N ALA A 159 5.22 14.56 21.74
CA ALA A 159 6.47 14.25 21.02
C ALA A 159 6.17 13.58 19.67
N ALA A 160 5.26 12.61 19.65
CA ALA A 160 4.83 11.92 18.43
C ALA A 160 4.17 12.88 17.43
N GLN A 161 3.24 13.72 17.89
CA GLN A 161 2.59 14.74 17.04
C GLN A 161 3.60 15.73 16.46
N ASN A 162 4.65 16.09 17.19
CA ASN A 162 5.70 17.01 16.75
C ASN A 162 6.80 16.33 15.90
N ASP A 163 6.69 15.03 15.60
CA ASP A 163 7.74 14.24 14.91
C ASP A 163 9.11 14.33 15.62
N ASP A 164 9.09 14.41 16.95
CA ASP A 164 10.25 14.57 17.84
C ASP A 164 10.75 13.20 18.32
N ILE A 165 11.46 12.51 17.42
CA ILE A 165 12.01 11.17 17.66
C ILE A 165 13.06 11.18 18.77
N ASP A 166 13.84 12.26 18.89
CA ASP A 166 14.83 12.42 19.96
C ASP A 166 14.15 12.40 21.34
N LEU A 167 13.09 13.18 21.51
CA LEU A 167 12.32 13.18 22.76
C LEU A 167 11.70 11.80 23.07
N LEU A 168 11.13 11.12 22.07
CA LEU A 168 10.58 9.77 22.24
C LEU A 168 11.64 8.77 22.73
N ARG A 169 12.87 8.82 22.19
CA ARG A 169 13.97 7.96 22.62
C ARG A 169 14.48 8.31 24.01
N ARG A 170 14.56 9.60 24.35
CA ARG A 170 14.93 10.01 25.71
C ARG A 170 13.88 9.58 26.73
N LEU A 171 12.58 9.66 26.42
CA LEU A 171 11.50 9.20 27.29
C LEU A 171 11.56 7.67 27.54
N GLN A 172 11.97 6.89 26.56
CA GLN A 172 12.20 5.45 26.74
C GLN A 172 13.33 5.17 27.75
N ASN A 173 14.40 5.97 27.70
CA ASN A 173 15.58 5.78 28.56
C ASN A 173 15.48 6.49 29.91
N ALA A 174 14.59 7.48 30.05
CA ALA A 174 14.43 8.25 31.27
C ALA A 174 13.91 7.40 32.44
N GLU A 175 14.35 7.75 33.65
CA GLU A 175 13.91 7.11 34.89
C GLU A 175 12.70 7.88 35.46
N PHE A 176 11.63 7.14 35.77
CA PHE A 176 10.39 7.67 36.33
C PHE A 176 10.07 6.95 37.64
N THR A 177 9.52 7.67 38.60
CA THR A 177 9.13 7.14 39.91
C THR A 177 7.60 7.00 39.98
N ASP A 178 7.09 5.81 39.62
CA ASP A 178 5.68 5.41 39.69
C ASP A 178 5.56 3.87 39.51
N ASP A 179 4.36 3.34 39.31
CA ASP A 179 4.11 1.93 38.95
C ASP A 179 4.94 1.49 37.73
N GLU A 180 5.76 0.46 37.92
CA GLU A 180 6.64 -0.10 36.89
C GLU A 180 5.85 -0.65 35.70
N ALA A 181 4.66 -1.21 35.94
CA ALA A 181 3.80 -1.75 34.87
C ALA A 181 3.31 -0.63 33.94
N LEU A 182 2.86 0.49 34.51
CA LEU A 182 2.43 1.68 33.76
C LEU A 182 3.60 2.30 32.99
N ILE A 183 4.75 2.49 33.63
CA ILE A 183 5.94 3.06 32.97
C ILE A 183 6.38 2.16 31.80
N ARG A 184 6.38 0.84 31.98
CA ARG A 184 6.71 -0.12 30.91
C ARG A 184 5.72 -0.02 29.75
N HIS A 185 4.44 0.14 30.03
CA HIS A 185 3.40 0.32 29.02
C HIS A 185 3.62 1.60 28.20
N GLU A 186 3.83 2.73 28.87
CA GLU A 186 4.05 4.02 28.20
C GLU A 186 5.38 4.06 27.43
N LYS A 187 6.44 3.42 27.94
CA LYS A 187 7.70 3.27 27.20
C LYS A 187 7.55 2.41 25.94
N ALA A 188 6.75 1.34 26.00
CA ALA A 188 6.42 0.54 24.82
C ALA A 188 5.64 1.37 23.77
N ARG A 189 4.70 2.21 24.21
CA ARG A 189 3.99 3.19 23.37
C ARG A 189 4.94 4.22 22.74
N ALA A 190 5.91 4.73 23.49
CA ALA A 190 6.92 5.64 22.95
C ALA A 190 7.78 4.96 21.86
N ARG A 191 8.16 3.68 22.06
CA ARG A 191 8.88 2.87 21.07
C ARG A 191 8.04 2.60 19.82
N MET A 192 6.77 2.30 20.01
CA MET A 192 5.79 2.11 18.95
C MET A 192 5.72 3.35 18.04
N TRP A 193 5.57 4.55 18.62
CA TRP A 193 5.56 5.81 17.87
C TRP A 193 6.89 6.13 17.19
N GLU A 194 8.01 5.91 17.88
CA GLU A 194 9.36 6.09 17.29
C GLU A 194 9.53 5.28 16.01
N LEU A 195 9.23 3.97 16.05
CA LEU A 195 9.41 3.08 14.91
C LEU A 195 8.45 3.42 13.75
N SER A 196 7.23 3.84 14.08
CA SER A 196 6.22 4.24 13.09
C SER A 196 6.62 5.50 12.33
N LEU A 197 7.10 6.54 13.04
CA LEU A 197 7.60 7.78 12.43
C LEU A 197 8.82 7.58 11.53
N ARG A 198 9.59 6.50 11.77
CA ARG A 198 10.73 6.07 10.94
C ARG A 198 10.33 5.21 9.75
N GLY A 199 9.09 4.72 9.70
CA GLY A 199 8.62 3.80 8.67
C GLY A 199 9.11 2.36 8.83
N LEU A 200 9.55 1.98 10.03
CA LEU A 200 10.00 0.62 10.38
C LEU A 200 8.79 -0.26 10.76
N TRP A 201 7.89 -0.44 9.80
CA TRP A 201 6.52 -0.92 10.03
C TRP A 201 6.39 -2.32 10.66
N PRO A 202 7.21 -3.33 10.32
CA PRO A 202 7.14 -4.63 10.99
C PRO A 202 7.48 -4.51 12.48
N GLN A 203 8.56 -3.80 12.83
CA GLN A 203 8.96 -3.59 14.22
C GLN A 203 7.90 -2.76 14.97
N ALA A 204 7.38 -1.70 14.33
CA ALA A 204 6.28 -0.91 14.87
C ALA A 204 5.03 -1.78 15.14
N SER A 205 4.71 -2.72 14.24
CA SER A 205 3.57 -3.64 14.41
C SER A 205 3.74 -4.59 15.59
N GLU A 206 4.97 -5.06 15.84
CA GLU A 206 5.26 -5.90 17.00
C GLU A 206 5.10 -5.13 18.30
N GLU A 207 5.59 -3.89 18.36
CA GLU A 207 5.39 -3.02 19.52
C GLU A 207 3.92 -2.65 19.72
N ALA A 208 3.19 -2.34 18.65
CA ALA A 208 1.75 -2.07 18.71
C ALA A 208 0.96 -3.28 19.25
N LYS A 209 1.32 -4.51 18.84
CA LYS A 209 0.72 -5.74 19.40
C LYS A 209 1.04 -5.90 20.89
N LYS A 210 2.25 -5.55 21.34
CA LYS A 210 2.61 -5.59 22.76
C LYS A 210 1.79 -4.59 23.57
N VAL A 211 1.67 -3.35 23.09
CA VAL A 211 0.86 -2.30 23.73
C VAL A 211 -0.61 -2.73 23.78
N LEU A 212 -1.15 -3.26 22.68
CA LEU A 212 -2.52 -3.76 22.59
C LEU A 212 -2.77 -4.96 23.53
N ALA A 213 -1.80 -5.88 23.63
CA ALA A 213 -1.91 -7.03 24.54
C ALA A 213 -1.89 -6.60 26.01
N GLN A 214 -1.04 -5.63 26.36
CA GLN A 214 -0.98 -5.06 27.71
C GLN A 214 -2.24 -4.29 28.09
N SER A 215 -2.92 -3.67 27.13
CA SER A 215 -4.20 -3.00 27.34
C SER A 215 -5.41 -3.94 27.31
N GLY A 216 -5.20 -5.26 27.19
CA GLY A 216 -6.28 -6.25 27.14
C GLY A 216 -7.09 -6.23 25.83
N GLY A 217 -6.51 -5.70 24.75
CA GLY A 217 -7.17 -5.55 23.46
C GLY A 217 -8.04 -4.30 23.36
N ASP A 218 -7.88 -3.32 24.24
CA ASP A 218 -8.81 -2.18 24.36
C ASP A 218 -8.18 -0.82 23.94
N ASP A 219 -7.00 -0.84 23.29
CA ASP A 219 -6.31 0.36 22.79
C ASP A 219 -6.53 0.55 21.28
N ASP A 220 -7.49 1.42 20.94
CA ASP A 220 -7.89 1.68 19.55
C ASP A 220 -6.80 2.40 18.74
N GLU A 221 -5.94 3.17 19.42
CA GLU A 221 -4.76 3.82 18.82
C GLU A 221 -3.76 2.77 18.28
N SER A 222 -3.43 1.76 19.08
CA SER A 222 -2.61 0.62 18.63
C SER A 222 -3.26 -0.14 17.47
N ARG A 223 -4.59 -0.31 17.47
CA ARG A 223 -5.30 -0.97 16.36
C ARG A 223 -5.22 -0.17 15.06
N LEU A 224 -5.42 1.15 15.11
CA LEU A 224 -5.26 2.01 13.95
C LEU A 224 -3.84 1.94 13.41
N LEU A 225 -2.85 1.96 14.30
CA LEU A 225 -1.47 1.83 13.90
C LEU A 225 -1.16 0.46 13.27
N LEU A 226 -1.79 -0.63 13.74
CA LEU A 226 -1.71 -1.94 13.10
C LEU A 226 -2.33 -1.91 11.70
N ALA A 227 -3.48 -1.26 11.52
CA ALA A 227 -4.09 -1.08 10.21
C ALA A 227 -3.16 -0.34 9.25
N VAL A 228 -2.56 0.77 9.70
CA VAL A 228 -1.59 1.55 8.90
C VAL A 228 -0.32 0.74 8.60
N SER A 229 0.17 -0.07 9.54
CA SER A 229 1.31 -0.96 9.31
C SER A 229 1.01 -2.01 8.24
N TYR A 230 -0.17 -2.62 8.28
CA TYR A 230 -0.61 -3.56 7.24
C TYR A 230 -0.78 -2.88 5.89
N LEU A 231 -1.28 -1.65 5.86
CA LEU A 231 -1.42 -0.82 4.67
C LEU A 231 -0.05 -0.53 4.02
N ALA A 232 0.91 -0.09 4.82
CA ALA A 232 2.28 0.17 4.41
C ALA A 232 3.00 -1.10 3.90
N SER A 233 2.72 -2.25 4.53
CA SER A 233 3.24 -3.58 4.14
C SER A 233 2.45 -4.23 3.00
N ARG A 234 1.50 -3.51 2.38
CA ARG A 234 0.67 -3.98 1.25
C ARG A 234 -0.17 -5.22 1.56
N ARG A 235 -0.55 -5.39 2.82
CA ARG A 235 -1.47 -6.42 3.31
C ARG A 235 -2.86 -5.83 3.51
N LEU A 236 -3.47 -5.38 2.42
CA LEU A 236 -4.75 -4.65 2.43
C LEU A 236 -5.87 -5.44 3.12
N ASP A 237 -5.87 -6.77 2.99
CA ASP A 237 -6.85 -7.60 3.68
C ASP A 237 -6.70 -7.55 5.21
N ALA A 238 -5.49 -7.59 5.74
CA ALA A 238 -5.27 -7.49 7.18
C ALA A 238 -5.57 -6.07 7.68
N ALA A 239 -5.32 -5.03 6.86
CA ALA A 239 -5.66 -3.65 7.20
C ALA A 239 -7.18 -3.46 7.38
N ARG A 240 -7.99 -3.95 6.44
CA ARG A 240 -9.46 -3.89 6.55
C ARG A 240 -10.01 -4.63 7.78
N GLU A 241 -9.37 -5.72 8.19
CA GLU A 241 -9.76 -6.45 9.40
C GLU A 241 -9.43 -5.67 10.67
N ALA A 242 -8.25 -5.03 10.73
CA ALA A 242 -7.87 -4.18 11.85
C ALA A 242 -8.74 -2.91 11.96
N LEU A 243 -9.29 -2.41 10.84
CA LEU A 243 -10.22 -1.28 10.81
C LEU A 243 -11.66 -1.65 11.18
N TYR A 244 -12.00 -2.94 11.13
CA TYR A 244 -13.36 -3.39 11.39
C TYR A 244 -13.82 -2.98 12.81
N GLY A 245 -14.93 -2.26 12.88
CA GLY A 245 -15.48 -1.75 14.14
C GLY A 245 -14.80 -0.50 14.70
N LEU A 246 -13.84 0.10 13.98
CA LEU A 246 -13.28 1.42 14.29
C LEU A 246 -13.94 2.56 13.50
N GLU A 247 -14.53 2.24 12.34
CA GLU A 247 -15.33 3.17 11.55
C GLU A 247 -16.57 3.60 12.34
N GLN A 248 -16.78 4.90 12.50
CA GLN A 248 -17.90 5.44 13.28
C GLN A 248 -18.64 6.46 12.43
N PRO A 249 -19.98 6.38 12.34
CA PRO A 249 -20.75 7.33 11.55
C PRO A 249 -20.71 8.78 12.09
N GLU A 250 -20.12 9.04 13.26
CA GLU A 250 -20.03 10.37 13.85
C GLU A 250 -18.64 10.65 14.45
N GLY A 251 -17.94 11.64 13.89
CA GLY A 251 -16.95 12.47 14.60
C GLY A 251 -15.49 12.00 14.63
N TYR A 252 -15.14 10.84 14.06
CA TYR A 252 -13.75 10.42 13.95
C TYR A 252 -13.41 9.91 12.56
N ASP A 253 -12.78 10.78 11.78
CA ASP A 253 -12.57 10.57 10.34
C ASP A 253 -11.35 9.72 10.02
N GLU A 254 -10.34 9.66 10.90
CA GLU A 254 -9.08 8.96 10.60
C GLU A 254 -9.27 7.48 10.23
N PRO A 255 -10.11 6.66 10.91
CA PRO A 255 -10.41 5.29 10.48
C PRO A 255 -11.03 5.24 9.08
N GLU A 256 -11.95 6.15 8.75
CA GLU A 256 -12.60 6.22 7.45
C GLU A 256 -11.62 6.63 6.35
N LEU A 257 -10.72 7.59 6.62
CA LEU A 257 -9.65 7.98 5.71
C LEU A 257 -8.63 6.85 5.48
N ILE A 258 -8.29 6.08 6.52
CA ILE A 258 -7.42 4.90 6.37
C ILE A 258 -8.13 3.83 5.54
N SER A 259 -9.43 3.62 5.75
CA SER A 259 -10.26 2.70 4.96
C SER A 259 -10.33 3.11 3.50
N PHE A 260 -10.58 4.40 3.24
CA PHE A 260 -10.53 5.01 1.92
C PHE A 260 -9.18 4.77 1.24
N LEU A 261 -8.06 5.04 1.93
CA LEU A 261 -6.72 4.78 1.40
C LEU A 261 -6.45 3.29 1.15
N CYS A 262 -7.03 2.41 1.96
CA CYS A 262 -6.96 0.96 1.78
C CYS A 262 -7.62 0.52 0.48
N GLU A 263 -8.81 1.04 0.19
CA GLU A 263 -9.50 0.82 -1.09
C GLU A 263 -8.78 1.51 -2.25
N TRP A 264 -8.26 2.72 -2.03
CA TRP A 264 -7.50 3.47 -3.05
C TRP A 264 -6.24 2.71 -3.50
N LEU A 265 -5.54 2.05 -2.56
CA LEU A 265 -4.32 1.31 -2.84
C LEU A 265 -4.52 0.05 -3.71
N ASP A 266 -5.76 -0.40 -3.92
CA ASP A 266 -6.15 -1.43 -4.89
C ASP A 266 -6.94 -0.81 -6.06
N PRO A 267 -6.28 -0.43 -7.18
CA PRO A 267 -6.96 0.12 -8.36
C PRO A 267 -7.89 -0.86 -9.09
N TRP A 268 -7.87 -2.16 -8.75
CA TRP A 268 -8.52 -3.19 -9.55
C TRP A 268 -9.73 -3.81 -8.86
N HIS A 269 -9.70 -3.91 -7.54
CA HIS A 269 -10.81 -4.43 -6.74
C HIS A 269 -11.32 -3.43 -5.70
N GLY A 270 -10.63 -2.29 -5.54
CA GLY A 270 -11.07 -1.24 -4.65
C GLY A 270 -12.35 -0.60 -5.13
N ARG A 271 -13.22 -0.22 -4.18
CA ARG A 271 -14.57 0.30 -4.46
C ARG A 271 -14.67 1.83 -4.49
N VAL A 272 -13.54 2.52 -4.34
CA VAL A 272 -13.51 3.99 -4.31
C VAL A 272 -13.61 4.56 -5.71
N ASP A 273 -14.64 5.37 -5.91
CA ASP A 273 -14.96 6.10 -7.12
C ASP A 273 -14.64 7.61 -6.96
N GLU A 274 -14.74 8.38 -8.05
CA GLU A 274 -14.51 9.84 -8.00
C GLU A 274 -15.51 10.56 -7.09
N ASP A 275 -16.75 10.05 -6.99
CA ASP A 275 -17.81 10.58 -6.12
C ASP A 275 -17.40 10.57 -4.64
N ASP A 276 -16.69 9.53 -4.19
CA ASP A 276 -16.22 9.43 -2.79
C ASP A 276 -15.15 10.49 -2.46
N ILE A 277 -14.40 10.98 -3.46
CA ILE A 277 -13.42 12.06 -3.25
C ILE A 277 -14.15 13.36 -2.90
N TRP A 278 -15.34 13.58 -3.45
CA TRP A 278 -16.14 14.78 -3.19
C TRP A 278 -16.67 14.81 -1.75
N ASP A 279 -16.88 13.65 -1.13
CA ASP A 279 -17.25 13.61 0.28
C ASP A 279 -16.13 14.11 1.19
N TRP A 280 -14.87 14.04 0.76
CA TRP A 280 -13.71 14.48 1.54
C TRP A 280 -13.10 15.79 1.07
N GLU A 281 -13.89 16.67 0.44
CA GLU A 281 -13.41 17.99 0.02
C GLU A 281 -12.77 18.78 1.17
N ASN A 282 -11.63 19.42 0.87
CA ASN A 282 -10.82 20.20 1.81
C ASN A 282 -10.20 19.40 2.98
N ASN A 283 -10.15 18.06 2.87
CA ASN A 283 -9.36 17.25 3.79
C ASN A 283 -7.89 17.21 3.35
N SER A 284 -6.96 17.51 4.27
CA SER A 284 -5.53 17.56 3.94
C SER A 284 -4.94 16.24 3.49
N THR A 285 -5.46 15.10 3.97
CA THR A 285 -5.04 13.77 3.55
C THR A 285 -5.40 13.51 2.08
N ILE A 286 -6.61 13.90 1.68
CA ILE A 286 -7.10 13.70 0.31
C ILE A 286 -6.46 14.69 -0.66
N ASP A 287 -6.29 15.95 -0.28
CA ASP A 287 -5.56 16.92 -1.10
C ASP A 287 -4.09 16.48 -1.30
N HIS A 288 -3.42 15.95 -0.27
CA HIS A 288 -2.08 15.37 -0.41
C HIS A 288 -2.07 14.12 -1.31
N LEU A 289 -3.09 13.27 -1.23
CA LEU A 289 -3.26 12.14 -2.14
C LEU A 289 -3.36 12.63 -3.59
N GLN A 290 -4.20 13.62 -3.87
CA GLN A 290 -4.34 14.20 -5.21
C GLN A 290 -3.01 14.81 -5.71
N ASP A 291 -2.29 15.51 -4.84
CA ASP A 291 -0.95 16.03 -5.12
C ASP A 291 -0.01 14.90 -5.53
N MET A 292 0.03 13.80 -4.77
CA MET A 292 0.86 12.63 -5.06
C MET A 292 0.49 11.95 -6.38
N MET A 293 -0.80 11.83 -6.69
CA MET A 293 -1.27 11.25 -7.95
C MET A 293 -0.86 12.10 -9.16
N LYS A 294 -0.95 13.44 -9.05
CA LYS A 294 -0.47 14.39 -10.07
C LYS A 294 1.04 14.37 -10.23
N MET A 295 1.79 14.26 -9.12
CA MET A 295 3.24 14.05 -9.17
C MET A 295 3.59 12.76 -9.91
N LEU A 296 2.88 11.67 -9.62
CA LEU A 296 3.08 10.38 -10.26
C LEU A 296 2.76 10.43 -11.75
N GLU A 297 1.71 11.14 -12.17
CA GLU A 297 1.23 11.24 -13.57
C GLU A 297 2.30 11.73 -14.54
N TYR A 298 3.08 12.73 -14.13
CA TYR A 298 4.10 13.34 -14.97
C TYR A 298 5.51 13.27 -14.39
N TRP A 299 5.76 12.60 -13.27
CA TRP A 299 7.01 12.75 -12.52
C TRP A 299 7.33 14.21 -12.18
N ASP A 300 6.30 15.04 -11.94
CA ASP A 300 6.52 16.46 -11.64
C ASP A 300 6.70 16.66 -10.13
N PRO A 301 7.79 17.25 -9.64
CA PRO A 301 8.00 17.41 -8.20
C PRO A 301 7.09 18.45 -7.55
N ASN A 302 6.52 19.36 -8.34
CA ASN A 302 5.72 20.46 -7.82
C ASN A 302 4.55 20.79 -8.75
N PRO A 303 3.51 19.93 -8.81
CA PRO A 303 2.31 20.20 -9.58
C PRO A 303 1.56 21.43 -9.03
N ASP A 304 0.89 22.15 -9.93
CA ASP A 304 0.00 23.26 -9.57
C ASP A 304 -1.35 22.70 -9.12
N THR A 305 -1.60 22.75 -7.82
CA THR A 305 -2.84 22.29 -7.19
C THR A 305 -3.47 23.42 -6.37
N MET A 306 -4.81 23.42 -6.33
CA MET A 306 -5.61 24.57 -5.87
C MET A 306 -5.67 24.67 -4.34
N ASN A 307 -5.56 23.54 -3.63
CA ASN A 307 -5.73 23.46 -2.18
C ASN A 307 -4.39 23.15 -1.50
N ARG A 308 -3.82 24.15 -0.82
CA ARG A 308 -2.62 23.97 0.01
C ARG A 308 -2.98 24.28 1.46
N HIS A 309 -2.92 23.27 2.32
CA HIS A 309 -3.13 23.45 3.75
C HIS A 309 -1.84 23.83 4.47
N GLU A 310 -1.98 24.46 5.64
CA GLU A 310 -0.86 24.82 6.51
C GLU A 310 -0.63 23.83 7.65
N ASP A 311 -1.37 22.73 7.65
CA ASP A 311 -1.31 21.66 8.63
C ASP A 311 0.00 20.86 8.56
N ARG A 312 0.23 20.00 9.57
CA ARG A 312 1.46 19.21 9.68
C ARG A 312 1.63 18.25 8.51
N LEU A 313 0.55 17.62 8.06
CA LEU A 313 0.58 16.68 6.94
C LEU A 313 1.09 17.38 5.67
N SER A 314 0.54 18.55 5.33
CA SER A 314 0.98 19.32 4.16
C SER A 314 2.40 19.86 4.29
N ARG A 315 2.88 20.15 5.50
CA ARG A 315 4.29 20.50 5.74
C ARG A 315 5.23 19.34 5.45
N ILE A 316 4.90 18.13 5.93
CA ILE A 316 5.71 16.94 5.64
C ILE A 316 5.66 16.59 4.15
N GLY A 317 4.50 16.73 3.51
CA GLY A 317 4.35 16.57 2.06
C GLY A 317 5.26 17.51 1.26
N ARG A 318 5.41 18.77 1.68
CA ARG A 318 6.34 19.74 1.08
C ARG A 318 7.81 19.30 1.19
N ILE A 319 8.22 18.69 2.31
CA ILE A 319 9.60 18.19 2.48
C ILE A 319 9.92 17.09 1.45
N SER A 320 8.96 16.20 1.14
CA SER A 320 9.15 15.18 0.10
C SER A 320 9.37 15.78 -1.29
N ARG A 321 8.68 16.89 -1.61
CA ARG A 321 8.88 17.62 -2.86
C ARG A 321 10.30 18.17 -2.97
N VAL A 322 10.91 18.61 -1.86
CA VAL A 322 12.33 19.01 -1.83
C VAL A 322 13.23 17.87 -2.29
N ALA A 323 12.99 16.63 -1.85
CA ALA A 323 13.76 15.46 -2.29
C ALA A 323 13.73 15.30 -3.82
N LEU A 324 12.56 15.46 -4.43
CA LEU A 324 12.40 15.34 -5.88
C LEU A 324 12.96 16.54 -6.65
N LEU A 325 12.81 17.76 -6.13
CA LEU A 325 13.41 18.96 -6.71
C LEU A 325 14.94 18.83 -6.76
N ARG A 326 15.56 18.32 -5.68
CA ARG A 326 16.99 17.99 -5.63
C ARG A 326 17.36 16.95 -6.69
N ALA A 327 16.59 15.86 -6.78
CA ALA A 327 16.84 14.79 -7.76
C ALA A 327 16.72 15.28 -9.22
N GLN A 328 15.81 16.20 -9.49
CA GLN A 328 15.62 16.82 -10.80
C GLN A 328 16.47 18.09 -11.03
N ARG A 329 17.46 18.35 -10.17
CA ARG A 329 18.44 19.46 -10.28
C ARG A 329 17.84 20.87 -10.22
N ARG A 330 16.67 21.02 -9.58
CA ARG A 330 16.01 22.30 -9.31
C ARG A 330 16.47 22.86 -7.95
N HIS A 331 17.79 23.02 -7.79
CA HIS A 331 18.43 23.31 -6.48
C HIS A 331 18.00 24.63 -5.82
N LYS A 332 17.68 25.66 -6.62
CA LYS A 332 17.23 26.95 -6.09
C LYS A 332 15.85 26.83 -5.45
N GLU A 333 14.91 26.26 -6.20
CA GLU A 333 13.54 26.02 -5.74
C GLU A 333 13.50 25.02 -4.57
N ALA A 334 14.37 24.00 -4.60
CA ALA A 334 14.52 23.05 -3.51
C ALA A 334 14.95 23.75 -2.20
N LEU A 335 15.95 24.63 -2.28
CA LEU A 335 16.44 25.37 -1.11
C LEU A 335 15.38 26.34 -0.59
N GLU A 336 14.73 27.10 -1.48
CA GLU A 336 13.67 28.05 -1.10
C GLU A 336 12.53 27.34 -0.37
N MET A 337 12.01 26.23 -0.94
CA MET A 337 10.98 25.42 -0.31
C MET A 337 11.43 24.83 1.03
N ALA A 338 12.69 24.38 1.15
CA ALA A 338 13.23 23.87 2.40
C ALA A 338 13.31 24.95 3.49
N LEU A 339 13.72 26.18 3.14
CA LEU A 339 13.77 27.32 4.06
C LEU A 339 12.35 27.73 4.51
N ASP A 340 11.37 27.69 3.62
CA ASP A 340 9.96 27.94 3.96
C ASP A 340 9.40 26.89 4.93
N CYS A 341 9.77 25.62 4.74
CA CYS A 341 9.41 24.57 5.70
C CYS A 341 10.00 24.87 7.09
N VAL A 342 11.26 25.33 7.19
CA VAL A 342 11.88 25.74 8.47
C VAL A 342 11.18 26.97 9.07
N ARG A 343 10.75 27.95 8.27
CA ARG A 343 9.97 29.10 8.77
C ARG A 343 8.64 28.65 9.38
N SER A 344 8.00 27.65 8.79
CA SER A 344 6.72 27.11 9.27
C SER A 344 6.88 26.23 10.52
N ASP A 345 7.94 25.43 10.57
CA ASP A 345 8.28 24.55 11.69
C ASP A 345 9.78 24.70 12.06
N PRO A 346 10.12 25.69 12.90
CA PRO A 346 11.51 26.01 13.24
C PRO A 346 12.19 24.95 14.11
N THR A 347 11.41 24.17 14.86
CA THR A 347 11.89 23.09 15.74
C THR A 347 12.01 21.75 15.04
N GLY A 348 11.38 21.60 13.87
CA GLY A 348 11.38 20.34 13.12
C GLY A 348 12.76 19.91 12.64
N VAL A 349 13.09 18.64 12.86
CA VAL A 349 14.34 18.01 12.41
C VAL A 349 14.34 17.83 10.89
N ARG A 350 13.26 17.31 10.30
CA ARG A 350 13.16 17.04 8.84
C ARG A 350 13.35 18.30 7.97
N PRO A 351 12.71 19.46 8.24
CA PRO A 351 12.95 20.69 7.49
C PRO A 351 14.42 21.13 7.51
N ARG A 352 15.08 21.07 8.67
CA ARG A 352 16.49 21.46 8.84
C ARG A 352 17.42 20.49 8.10
N ILE A 353 17.15 19.18 8.15
CA ILE A 353 17.88 18.19 7.35
C ILE A 353 17.71 18.48 5.85
N ALA A 354 16.49 18.84 5.40
CA ALA A 354 16.25 19.19 4.01
C ALA A 354 17.07 20.41 3.56
N VAL A 355 17.20 21.44 4.40
CA VAL A 355 18.07 22.61 4.15
C VAL A 355 19.54 22.19 4.06
N ALA A 356 20.04 21.43 5.03
CA ALA A 356 21.42 20.93 5.03
C ALA A 356 21.74 20.15 3.74
N LEU A 357 20.86 19.23 3.34
CA LEU A 357 21.01 18.45 2.12
C LEU A 357 20.98 19.33 0.84
N CYS A 358 20.16 20.38 0.79
CA CYS A 358 20.16 21.34 -0.32
C CYS A 358 21.46 22.17 -0.39
N LEU A 359 21.99 22.59 0.76
CA LEU A 359 23.26 23.31 0.86
C LEU A 359 24.43 22.44 0.40
N LEU A 360 24.41 21.14 0.74
CA LEU A 360 25.38 20.15 0.25
C LEU A 360 25.33 20.02 -1.28
N ASP A 361 24.15 20.00 -1.90
CA ASP A 361 24.05 19.91 -3.36
C ASP A 361 24.62 21.15 -4.08
N GLN A 362 24.44 22.33 -3.48
CA GLN A 362 25.00 23.58 -4.01
C GLN A 362 26.51 23.67 -3.80
N GLY A 363 27.04 23.01 -2.76
CA GLY A 363 28.45 23.03 -2.38
C GLY A 363 28.79 24.02 -1.26
N ARG A 364 27.77 24.43 -0.49
CA ARG A 364 27.88 25.31 0.68
C ARG A 364 28.04 24.45 1.94
N TRP A 365 29.15 23.72 2.04
CA TRP A 365 29.34 22.67 3.04
C TRP A 365 29.46 23.21 4.48
N HIS A 366 30.14 24.35 4.66
CA HIS A 366 30.29 24.97 5.97
C HIS A 366 28.95 25.42 6.53
N GLU A 367 28.13 26.06 5.70
CA GLU A 367 26.75 26.40 6.07
C GLU A 367 25.94 25.15 6.43
N SER A 368 25.97 24.12 5.59
CA SER A 368 25.33 22.84 5.92
C SER A 368 25.82 22.25 7.24
N ARG A 369 27.09 22.46 7.59
CA ARG A 369 27.68 21.97 8.83
C ARG A 369 27.17 22.75 10.03
N THR A 370 27.04 24.06 9.95
CA THR A 370 26.43 24.84 11.04
C THR A 370 25.01 24.36 11.34
N VAL A 371 24.21 24.02 10.32
CA VAL A 371 22.88 23.41 10.50
C VAL A 371 22.98 22.06 11.20
N LEU A 372 23.96 21.23 10.84
CA LEU A 372 24.20 19.93 11.49
C LEU A 372 24.63 20.10 12.94
N ASP A 373 25.55 21.03 13.24
CA ASP A 373 26.04 21.28 14.60
C ASP A 373 24.90 21.78 15.50
N GLU A 374 24.01 22.62 14.96
CA GLU A 374 22.77 23.00 15.64
C GLU A 374 21.85 21.81 15.91
N LEU A 375 21.62 20.94 14.92
CA LEU A 375 20.78 19.74 15.07
C LEU A 375 21.39 18.73 16.05
N ASN A 376 22.71 18.59 16.06
CA ASN A 376 23.40 17.69 16.98
C ASN A 376 23.36 18.21 18.43
N THR A 377 23.18 19.52 18.61
CA THR A 377 22.97 20.13 19.93
C THR A 377 21.54 19.91 20.43
N SER A 378 20.54 20.06 19.55
CA SER A 378 19.13 19.91 19.93
C SER A 378 18.66 18.45 19.97
N ASP A 379 19.05 17.65 18.98
CA ASP A 379 18.50 16.32 18.64
C ASP A 379 19.58 15.23 18.39
N PRO A 380 20.56 15.03 19.29
CA PRO A 380 21.66 14.08 19.08
C PRO A 380 21.23 12.61 18.97
N THR A 381 20.08 12.23 19.55
CA THR A 381 19.62 10.84 19.58
C THR A 381 18.70 10.49 18.39
N ASP A 382 18.29 11.48 17.58
CA ASP A 382 17.47 11.25 16.39
C ASP A 382 18.29 10.50 15.30
N PRO A 383 17.83 9.31 14.87
CA PRO A 383 18.49 8.54 13.81
C PRO A 383 18.68 9.30 12.49
N ARG A 384 17.78 10.24 12.17
CA ARG A 384 17.85 11.04 10.95
C ARG A 384 19.01 12.04 11.02
N VAL A 385 19.24 12.61 12.20
CA VAL A 385 20.40 13.49 12.47
C VAL A 385 21.69 12.69 12.38
N LYS A 386 21.76 11.50 12.99
CA LYS A 386 22.90 10.59 12.84
C LYS A 386 23.13 10.18 11.37
N GLY A 387 22.07 9.94 10.61
CA GLY A 387 22.13 9.70 9.17
C GLY A 387 22.74 10.89 8.41
N LEU A 388 22.35 12.12 8.73
CA LEU A 388 22.96 13.33 8.18
C LEU A 388 24.43 13.47 8.59
N MET A 389 24.77 13.19 9.86
CA MET A 389 26.16 13.15 10.34
C MET A 389 27.02 12.20 9.50
N ALA A 390 26.50 11.00 9.22
CA ALA A 390 27.16 10.01 8.36
C ALA A 390 27.40 10.54 6.95
N LEU A 391 26.38 11.17 6.34
CA LEU A 391 26.50 11.80 5.02
C LEU A 391 27.52 12.95 5.00
N MET A 392 27.68 13.64 6.13
CA MET A 392 28.61 14.74 6.29
C MET A 392 30.04 14.29 6.63
N GLY A 393 30.29 12.99 6.78
CA GLY A 393 31.62 12.41 6.98
C GLY A 393 31.99 12.16 8.44
N HIS A 394 31.04 12.30 9.37
CA HIS A 394 31.13 11.71 10.69
C HIS A 394 30.81 10.20 10.58
N HIS A 395 31.24 9.39 11.55
CA HIS A 395 31.07 7.94 11.49
C HIS A 395 30.34 7.46 12.76
N PRO A 396 29.00 7.68 12.84
CA PRO A 396 28.18 7.12 13.93
C PRO A 396 27.99 5.61 13.77
N ASP A 397 27.47 4.96 14.81
CA ASP A 397 27.21 3.53 14.81
C ASP A 397 26.25 3.10 13.70
N MET A 398 26.59 2.00 13.02
CA MET A 398 25.93 1.54 11.80
C MET A 398 24.73 0.61 12.04
N GLU A 399 24.19 0.58 13.26
CA GLU A 399 23.05 -0.24 13.66
C GLU A 399 21.71 0.34 13.16
N GLU A 400 21.64 1.66 13.07
CA GLU A 400 20.42 2.36 12.67
C GLU A 400 20.23 2.34 11.14
N PHE A 401 18.98 2.18 10.71
CA PHE A 401 18.59 2.15 9.31
C PHE A 401 19.06 3.40 8.54
N GLU A 402 18.87 4.59 9.13
CA GLU A 402 19.18 5.88 8.53
C GLU A 402 20.69 6.06 8.27
N VAL A 403 21.52 5.54 9.18
CA VAL A 403 22.99 5.54 9.08
C VAL A 403 23.45 4.49 8.07
N SER A 404 22.92 3.27 8.14
CA SER A 404 23.28 2.20 7.23
C SER A 404 22.96 2.52 5.76
N MET A 405 21.82 3.17 5.50
CA MET A 405 21.43 3.62 4.16
C MET A 405 22.28 4.80 3.66
N ALA A 406 22.80 5.63 4.57
CA ALA A 406 23.68 6.73 4.23
C ALA A 406 25.08 6.26 3.80
N MET A 407 25.62 5.22 4.45
CA MET A 407 26.98 4.74 4.24
C MET A 407 27.06 3.63 3.20
N ASP A 408 26.33 2.52 3.41
CA ASP A 408 26.46 1.30 2.61
C ASP A 408 25.10 0.73 2.15
N PRO A 409 24.32 1.47 1.36
CA PRO A 409 22.97 1.05 0.96
C PRO A 409 22.96 -0.24 0.14
N ARG A 410 24.03 -0.52 -0.64
CA ARG A 410 24.12 -1.74 -1.47
C ARG A 410 24.31 -3.02 -0.67
N SER A 411 25.13 -3.00 0.38
CA SER A 411 25.44 -4.20 1.16
C SER A 411 24.36 -4.45 2.20
N LYS A 412 23.90 -3.39 2.88
CA LYS A 412 22.96 -3.48 4.00
C LYS A 412 21.49 -3.39 3.60
N GLY A 413 21.15 -2.80 2.46
CA GLY A 413 19.75 -2.55 2.10
C GLY A 413 18.89 -3.81 2.05
N ARG A 414 19.49 -4.99 1.76
CA ARG A 414 18.75 -6.26 1.70
C ARG A 414 18.17 -6.65 3.06
N ASN A 415 18.84 -6.27 4.14
CA ASN A 415 18.39 -6.54 5.50
C ASN A 415 17.14 -5.72 5.84
N TYR A 416 17.01 -4.53 5.24
CA TYR A 416 15.94 -3.59 5.53
C TYR A 416 14.80 -3.62 4.51
N LEU A 417 14.83 -4.53 3.53
CA LEU A 417 13.79 -4.63 2.50
C LEU A 417 12.42 -4.95 3.11
N ASP A 418 12.43 -5.85 4.10
CA ASP A 418 11.23 -6.23 4.83
C ASP A 418 10.99 -5.24 6.00
N GLU A 419 12.05 -4.76 6.67
CA GLU A 419 11.95 -3.85 7.83
C GLU A 419 11.45 -2.45 7.48
N ALA A 420 11.77 -1.92 6.30
CA ALA A 420 11.41 -0.56 5.85
C ALA A 420 10.62 -0.59 4.54
N PRO A 421 9.37 -1.12 4.54
CA PRO A 421 8.61 -1.42 3.32
C PRO A 421 8.24 -0.20 2.48
N ILE A 422 8.30 1.00 3.07
CA ILE A 422 7.96 2.27 2.41
C ILE A 422 9.19 3.03 1.90
N ASN A 423 10.40 2.67 2.34
CA ASN A 423 11.60 3.41 1.97
C ASN A 423 12.20 2.82 0.68
N PRO A 424 12.12 3.54 -0.46
CA PRO A 424 12.53 2.98 -1.73
C PRO A 424 14.04 2.74 -1.83
N MET A 425 14.85 3.40 -1.00
CA MET A 425 16.31 3.25 -1.04
C MET A 425 16.78 1.87 -0.58
N ALA A 426 15.99 1.19 0.27
CA ALA A 426 16.28 -0.18 0.68
C ALA A 426 16.32 -1.14 -0.52
N GLY A 427 15.48 -0.94 -1.55
CA GLY A 427 15.48 -1.76 -2.77
C GLY A 427 16.23 -1.15 -3.96
N ALA A 428 16.22 0.18 -4.10
CA ALA A 428 16.58 0.87 -5.34
C ALA A 428 18.02 0.61 -5.81
N LEU A 429 18.96 0.48 -4.87
CA LEU A 429 20.39 0.32 -5.17
C LEU A 429 20.84 -1.15 -5.20
N ILE A 430 19.96 -2.09 -4.87
CA ILE A 430 20.26 -3.52 -4.80
C ILE A 430 20.06 -4.18 -6.16
N ARG A 431 20.90 -5.18 -6.46
CA ARG A 431 20.68 -6.04 -7.62
C ARG A 431 19.41 -6.87 -7.44
N GLY A 432 18.39 -6.52 -8.21
CA GLY A 432 17.10 -7.20 -8.18
C GLY A 432 16.02 -6.41 -7.46
N GLY A 433 16.36 -5.52 -6.53
CA GLY A 433 15.41 -4.82 -5.64
C GLY A 433 14.58 -3.68 -6.26
N LEU A 434 14.53 -3.57 -7.59
CA LEU A 434 13.91 -2.41 -8.25
C LEU A 434 12.39 -2.48 -8.15
N ASP A 435 11.79 -3.65 -8.24
CA ASP A 435 10.36 -3.82 -8.09
C ASP A 435 9.91 -3.48 -6.67
N GLU A 436 10.65 -3.88 -5.63
CA GLU A 436 10.37 -3.49 -4.26
C GLU A 436 10.56 -1.98 -4.04
N ALA A 437 11.54 -1.35 -4.69
CA ALA A 437 11.66 0.11 -4.64
C ALA A 437 10.44 0.82 -5.27
N LEU A 438 9.89 0.25 -6.35
CA LEU A 438 8.68 0.75 -7.01
C LEU A 438 7.41 0.47 -6.19
N THR A 439 7.38 -0.59 -5.39
CA THR A 439 6.26 -0.88 -4.47
C THR A 439 6.29 0.00 -3.22
N ALA A 440 7.49 0.36 -2.78
CA ALA A 440 7.74 1.27 -1.67
C ALA A 440 7.36 2.72 -2.02
N ASN A 441 8.11 3.34 -2.94
CA ASN A 441 7.83 4.70 -3.41
C ASN A 441 8.38 4.92 -4.83
N ALA A 442 7.46 5.02 -5.80
CA ALA A 442 7.75 5.18 -7.22
C ALA A 442 8.60 6.43 -7.54
N LEU A 443 8.50 7.48 -6.72
CA LEU A 443 9.14 8.75 -6.99
C LEU A 443 10.68 8.67 -6.95
N ILE A 444 11.25 7.60 -6.38
CA ILE A 444 12.70 7.36 -6.42
C ILE A 444 13.25 7.28 -7.84
N VAL A 445 12.46 6.75 -8.80
CA VAL A 445 12.89 6.61 -10.20
C VAL A 445 12.58 7.84 -11.04
N ALA A 446 11.83 8.81 -10.50
CA ALA A 446 11.29 9.95 -11.23
C ALA A 446 12.38 10.74 -11.98
N HIS A 447 13.51 11.02 -11.32
CA HIS A 447 14.58 11.82 -11.92
C HIS A 447 15.21 11.16 -13.16
N GLU A 448 15.51 9.85 -13.09
CA GLU A 448 16.05 9.12 -14.24
C GLU A 448 14.97 8.83 -15.29
N ALA A 449 13.71 8.63 -14.87
CA ALA A 449 12.58 8.51 -15.79
C ALA A 449 12.38 9.80 -16.59
N VAL A 450 12.45 10.97 -15.96
CA VAL A 450 12.42 12.28 -16.64
C VAL A 450 13.60 12.42 -17.58
N ARG A 451 14.83 12.09 -17.12
CA ARG A 451 16.05 12.18 -17.94
C ARG A 451 15.93 11.36 -19.22
N ARG A 452 15.43 10.13 -19.09
CA ARG A 452 15.28 9.15 -20.18
C ARG A 452 13.92 9.22 -20.90
N VAL A 453 13.08 10.20 -20.55
CA VAL A 453 11.79 10.44 -21.20
C VAL A 453 10.87 9.20 -21.13
N VAL A 454 10.74 8.64 -19.92
CA VAL A 454 9.92 7.47 -19.62
C VAL A 454 8.73 7.87 -18.75
N GLY A 455 7.51 7.59 -19.22
CA GLY A 455 6.30 7.82 -18.44
C GLY A 455 6.09 6.77 -17.33
N PRO A 456 5.26 7.10 -16.31
CA PRO A 456 4.99 6.27 -15.14
C PRO A 456 4.15 5.02 -15.44
N GLY A 457 3.11 5.18 -16.27
CA GLY A 457 2.16 4.11 -16.55
C GLY A 457 2.79 2.98 -17.37
N HIS A 458 2.49 1.74 -17.00
CA HIS A 458 2.87 0.54 -17.75
C HIS A 458 1.69 0.00 -18.56
N LYS A 459 1.90 -0.18 -19.88
CA LYS A 459 0.93 -0.84 -20.75
C LYS A 459 1.53 -2.15 -21.25
N ILE A 460 0.70 -3.18 -21.34
CA ILE A 460 1.10 -4.47 -21.91
C ILE A 460 1.48 -4.24 -23.38
N SER A 461 2.60 -4.83 -23.79
CA SER A 461 3.04 -4.76 -25.18
C SER A 461 2.01 -5.43 -26.08
N ALA A 462 1.59 -4.76 -27.16
CA ALA A 462 0.74 -5.35 -28.20
C ALA A 462 1.35 -6.65 -28.77
N LEU A 463 2.68 -6.75 -28.78
CA LEU A 463 3.40 -7.97 -29.17
C LEU A 463 3.02 -9.17 -28.30
N THR A 464 2.81 -8.97 -27.00
CA THR A 464 2.41 -10.06 -26.09
C THR A 464 1.03 -10.60 -26.49
N TYR A 465 0.08 -9.72 -26.78
CA TYR A 465 -1.22 -10.13 -27.29
C TYR A 465 -1.13 -10.80 -28.66
N LEU A 466 -0.30 -10.27 -29.56
CA LEU A 466 -0.06 -10.86 -30.89
C LEU A 466 0.53 -12.27 -30.79
N VAL A 467 1.51 -12.50 -29.91
CA VAL A 467 2.07 -13.84 -29.70
C VAL A 467 1.01 -14.79 -29.14
N HIS A 468 0.27 -14.39 -28.10
CA HIS A 468 -0.70 -15.29 -27.49
C HIS A 468 -1.92 -15.56 -28.38
N LEU A 469 -2.48 -14.53 -29.03
CA LEU A 469 -3.69 -14.65 -29.84
C LEU A 469 -3.41 -14.97 -31.31
N GLY A 470 -2.29 -14.49 -31.86
CA GLY A 470 -1.94 -14.64 -33.27
C GLY A 470 -0.99 -15.79 -33.57
N LEU A 471 -0.23 -16.30 -32.59
CA LEU A 471 0.69 -17.43 -32.81
C LEU A 471 0.31 -18.66 -31.99
N VAL A 472 0.17 -18.52 -30.67
CA VAL A 472 -0.08 -19.67 -29.79
C VAL A 472 -1.50 -20.22 -29.96
N LEU A 473 -2.52 -19.36 -30.06
CA LEU A 473 -3.90 -19.81 -30.23
C LEU A 473 -4.13 -20.55 -31.56
N PRO A 474 -3.63 -20.09 -32.72
CA PRO A 474 -3.69 -20.88 -33.96
C PRO A 474 -2.93 -22.20 -33.88
N PHE A 475 -1.82 -22.26 -33.14
CA PHE A 475 -1.09 -23.52 -32.94
C PHE A 475 -1.93 -24.58 -32.21
N TRP A 476 -2.73 -24.16 -31.21
CA TRP A 476 -3.73 -25.04 -30.59
C TRP A 476 -4.79 -25.51 -31.59
N GLY A 477 -5.24 -24.62 -32.48
CA GLY A 477 -6.16 -24.96 -33.57
C GLY A 477 -5.58 -25.98 -34.54
N MET A 478 -4.31 -25.85 -34.92
CA MET A 478 -3.62 -26.83 -35.77
C MET A 478 -3.48 -28.18 -35.08
N GLY A 479 -3.11 -28.21 -33.80
CA GLY A 479 -3.04 -29.44 -33.02
C GLY A 479 -4.41 -30.15 -32.92
N ALA A 480 -5.48 -29.37 -32.75
CA ALA A 480 -6.84 -29.88 -32.74
C ALA A 480 -7.29 -30.40 -34.12
N ALA A 481 -6.94 -29.71 -35.20
CA ALA A 481 -7.19 -30.17 -36.57
C ALA A 481 -6.45 -31.49 -36.87
N TYR A 482 -5.20 -31.62 -36.41
CA TYR A 482 -4.44 -32.86 -36.51
C TYR A 482 -5.12 -34.01 -35.73
N LEU A 483 -5.55 -33.76 -34.49
CA LEU A 483 -6.36 -34.71 -33.72
C LEU A 483 -7.65 -35.12 -34.45
N ALA A 484 -8.27 -34.19 -35.17
CA ALA A 484 -9.45 -34.46 -35.98
C ALA A 484 -9.17 -35.51 -37.08
N THR A 485 -7.99 -35.43 -37.71
CA THR A 485 -7.58 -36.41 -38.75
C THR A 485 -7.33 -37.81 -38.18
N LEU A 486 -6.89 -37.90 -36.92
CA LEU A 486 -6.55 -39.18 -36.27
C LEU A 486 -7.74 -39.87 -35.60
N ARG A 487 -8.67 -39.11 -35.02
CA ARG A 487 -9.71 -39.61 -34.11
C ARG A 487 -11.14 -39.18 -34.48
N GLY A 488 -11.31 -38.43 -35.56
CA GLY A 488 -12.60 -37.95 -36.05
C GLY A 488 -12.87 -36.46 -35.73
N THR A 489 -13.75 -35.86 -36.52
CA THR A 489 -14.08 -34.42 -36.48
C THR A 489 -14.61 -33.95 -35.13
N THR A 490 -15.42 -34.77 -34.46
CA THR A 490 -15.97 -34.49 -33.13
C THR A 490 -14.87 -34.34 -32.08
N VAL A 491 -13.88 -35.22 -32.07
CA VAL A 491 -12.72 -35.17 -31.17
C VAL A 491 -11.85 -33.95 -31.46
N GLY A 492 -11.65 -33.62 -32.73
CA GLY A 492 -10.92 -32.42 -33.15
C GLY A 492 -11.59 -31.12 -32.69
N ILE A 493 -12.91 -30.99 -32.88
CA ILE A 493 -13.68 -29.83 -32.42
C ILE A 493 -13.61 -29.72 -30.89
N GLY A 494 -13.80 -30.83 -30.16
CA GLY A 494 -13.69 -30.87 -28.71
C GLY A 494 -12.31 -30.41 -28.21
N ALA A 495 -11.23 -30.89 -28.85
CA ALA A 495 -9.87 -30.48 -28.54
C ALA A 495 -9.63 -28.98 -28.83
N ALA A 496 -10.16 -28.45 -29.94
CA ALA A 496 -10.03 -27.03 -30.29
C ALA A 496 -10.69 -26.13 -29.22
N VAL A 497 -11.90 -26.47 -28.80
CA VAL A 497 -12.63 -25.74 -27.75
C VAL A 497 -11.89 -25.83 -26.41
N ALA A 498 -11.42 -27.03 -26.03
CA ALA A 498 -10.71 -27.24 -24.77
C ALA A 498 -9.39 -26.45 -24.72
N PHE A 499 -8.52 -26.59 -25.73
CA PHE A 499 -7.24 -25.89 -25.75
C PHE A 499 -7.40 -24.38 -25.90
N GLY A 500 -8.32 -23.92 -26.76
CA GLY A 500 -8.64 -22.51 -26.90
C GLY A 500 -9.17 -21.91 -25.60
N GLY A 501 -10.10 -22.61 -24.93
CA GLY A 501 -10.65 -22.22 -23.64
C GLY A 501 -9.59 -22.15 -22.54
N LEU A 502 -8.76 -23.18 -22.39
CA LEU A 502 -7.66 -23.21 -21.43
C LEU A 502 -6.64 -22.08 -21.68
N HIS A 503 -6.35 -21.79 -22.94
CA HIS A 503 -5.43 -20.70 -23.30
C HIS A 503 -6.00 -19.33 -22.96
N LEU A 504 -7.30 -19.09 -23.21
CA LEU A 504 -7.98 -17.87 -22.81
C LEU A 504 -8.03 -17.73 -21.28
N MET A 505 -8.29 -18.82 -20.56
CA MET A 505 -8.21 -18.85 -19.09
C MET A 505 -6.80 -18.53 -18.60
N TYR A 506 -5.77 -19.08 -19.24
CA TYR A 506 -4.37 -18.77 -18.93
C TYR A 506 -4.06 -17.28 -19.12
N ILE A 507 -4.47 -16.67 -20.23
CA ILE A 507 -4.29 -15.23 -20.46
C ILE A 507 -5.01 -14.40 -19.38
N ARG A 508 -6.23 -14.79 -19.00
CA ARG A 508 -6.97 -14.13 -17.91
C ARG A 508 -6.24 -14.26 -16.57
N LEU A 509 -5.74 -15.44 -16.24
CA LEU A 509 -4.97 -15.68 -15.01
C LEU A 509 -3.69 -14.84 -14.98
N LEU A 510 -2.97 -14.76 -16.09
CA LEU A 510 -1.78 -13.90 -16.20
C LEU A 510 -2.12 -12.42 -15.95
N LYS A 511 -3.28 -11.97 -16.45
CA LYS A 511 -3.76 -10.60 -16.19
C LYS A 511 -4.09 -10.42 -14.70
N GLN A 512 -4.82 -11.36 -14.09
CA GLN A 512 -5.16 -11.30 -12.66
C GLN A 512 -3.92 -11.30 -11.77
N GLN A 513 -2.92 -12.16 -12.04
CA GLN A 513 -1.68 -12.18 -11.26
C GLN A 513 -0.89 -10.87 -11.29
N ARG A 514 -1.05 -10.05 -12.33
CA ARG A 514 -0.46 -8.70 -12.40
C ARG A 514 -1.19 -7.68 -11.54
N HIS A 515 -2.45 -7.94 -11.23
CA HIS A 515 -3.33 -7.08 -10.46
C HIS A 515 -3.40 -7.51 -8.98
N VAL A 516 -2.53 -8.42 -8.53
CA VAL A 516 -2.43 -8.75 -7.12
C VAL A 516 -1.52 -7.71 -6.46
N VAL A 517 -2.05 -6.98 -5.48
CA VAL A 517 -1.27 -6.05 -4.65
C VAL A 517 -0.38 -6.86 -3.72
N LYS A 518 0.94 -6.66 -3.82
CA LYS A 518 1.94 -7.26 -2.95
C LYS A 518 3.11 -6.30 -2.79
N GLN A 519 3.77 -6.37 -1.64
CA GLN A 519 5.03 -5.65 -1.42
C GLN A 519 6.16 -6.23 -2.27
N ARG A 520 6.23 -7.57 -2.38
CA ARG A 520 7.30 -8.31 -3.07
C ARG A 520 6.77 -9.12 -4.24
N ASP A 521 7.63 -9.33 -5.22
CA ASP A 521 7.36 -10.11 -6.43
C ASP A 521 6.06 -9.69 -7.15
N GLN A 522 5.72 -8.40 -7.06
CA GLN A 522 4.54 -7.85 -7.69
C GLN A 522 4.79 -7.83 -9.20
N ARG A 523 4.04 -8.65 -9.95
CA ARG A 523 4.36 -8.96 -11.35
C ARG A 523 4.31 -7.74 -12.28
N MET A 524 3.41 -6.79 -12.05
CA MET A 524 3.36 -5.53 -12.80
C MET A 524 4.58 -4.64 -12.51
N MET A 525 5.05 -4.60 -11.26
CA MET A 525 6.23 -3.83 -10.85
C MET A 525 7.52 -4.46 -11.37
N ILE A 526 7.60 -5.79 -11.45
CA ILE A 526 8.70 -6.48 -12.14
C ILE A 526 8.73 -6.08 -13.63
N GLU A 527 7.58 -6.05 -14.30
CA GLU A 527 7.50 -5.65 -15.71
C GLU A 527 7.85 -4.17 -15.93
N LEU A 528 7.36 -3.28 -15.07
CA LEU A 528 7.72 -1.86 -15.06
C LEU A 528 9.22 -1.66 -14.80
N GLY A 529 9.78 -2.36 -13.81
CA GLY A 529 11.21 -2.37 -13.51
C GLY A 529 12.04 -2.87 -14.70
N ARG A 530 11.60 -3.91 -15.40
CA ARG A 530 12.26 -4.37 -16.66
C ARG A 530 12.17 -3.31 -17.76
N ARG A 531 11.06 -2.58 -17.89
CA ARG A 531 10.94 -1.47 -18.85
C ARG A 531 11.90 -0.34 -18.51
N LEU A 532 11.99 0.06 -17.25
CA LEU A 532 12.93 1.08 -16.77
C LEU A 532 14.39 0.67 -17.00
N LYS A 533 14.75 -0.58 -16.69
CA LYS A 533 16.08 -1.17 -16.97
C LYS A 533 16.41 -1.11 -18.47
N ARG A 534 15.49 -1.51 -19.35
CA ARG A 534 15.68 -1.43 -20.81
C ARG A 534 15.91 0.00 -21.30
N LYS A 535 15.20 0.98 -20.72
CA LYS A 535 15.35 2.40 -21.04
C LYS A 535 16.48 3.10 -20.27
N LYS A 536 17.28 2.36 -19.47
CA LYS A 536 18.35 2.89 -18.61
C LYS A 536 17.89 4.01 -17.66
N ALA A 537 16.65 3.91 -17.19
CA ALA A 537 15.97 4.86 -16.31
C ALA A 537 15.89 4.31 -14.87
N VAL A 538 17.05 3.98 -14.28
CA VAL A 538 17.13 3.28 -12.99
C VAL A 538 18.01 4.07 -12.03
N PRO A 539 17.62 4.20 -10.74
CA PRO A 539 18.45 4.81 -9.72
C PRO A 539 19.72 3.99 -9.47
N THR A 540 20.82 4.67 -9.20
CA THR A 540 22.16 4.15 -8.94
C THR A 540 22.87 5.05 -7.94
N GLU A 541 23.94 4.59 -7.31
CA GLU A 541 24.78 5.43 -6.44
C GLU A 541 25.37 6.65 -7.16
N GLY A 542 25.46 6.61 -8.49
CA GLY A 542 26.04 7.68 -9.29
C GLY A 542 25.07 8.81 -9.65
N ASN A 543 23.76 8.62 -9.48
CA ASN A 543 22.73 9.57 -9.92
C ASN A 543 21.68 9.91 -8.85
N THR A 544 21.48 9.08 -7.84
CA THR A 544 20.56 9.38 -6.73
C THR A 544 21.21 10.38 -5.77
N PRO A 545 20.54 11.50 -5.42
CA PRO A 545 21.05 12.44 -4.42
C PRO A 545 21.26 11.80 -3.05
N VAL A 546 22.30 12.23 -2.35
CA VAL A 546 22.53 11.82 -0.95
C VAL A 546 21.38 12.25 -0.03
N GLY A 547 21.09 11.41 0.96
CA GLY A 547 20.05 11.69 1.96
C GLY A 547 18.62 11.63 1.45
N THR A 548 18.39 11.12 0.24
CA THR A 548 17.02 10.94 -0.30
C THR A 548 16.17 10.07 0.64
N HIS A 549 16.75 9.05 1.27
CA HIS A 549 16.06 8.17 2.23
C HIS A 549 15.58 8.86 3.51
N LEU A 550 16.09 10.06 3.83
CA LEU A 550 15.74 10.80 5.05
C LEU A 550 14.54 11.73 4.87
N ILE A 551 14.24 12.13 3.62
CA ILE A 551 13.26 13.20 3.33
C ILE A 551 12.21 12.81 2.28
N LEU A 552 12.44 11.76 1.48
CA LEU A 552 11.46 11.30 0.48
C LEU A 552 10.36 10.49 1.16
N THR A 553 9.13 11.01 1.17
CA THR A 553 7.93 10.32 1.65
C THR A 553 6.91 10.08 0.54
N GLY A 554 5.98 9.15 0.75
CA GLY A 554 4.90 8.85 -0.19
C GLY A 554 3.55 9.44 0.21
N LEU A 555 2.51 8.61 0.17
CA LEU A 555 1.20 8.94 0.72
C LEU A 555 1.31 9.07 2.24
N LEU A 556 0.62 10.06 2.78
CA LEU A 556 0.61 10.36 4.21
C LEU A 556 -0.79 10.13 4.77
N VAL A 557 -0.86 9.63 6.00
CA VAL A 557 -2.10 9.46 6.77
C VAL A 557 -1.85 9.90 8.20
N THR A 558 -2.91 10.22 8.95
CA THR A 558 -2.80 10.55 10.37
C THR A 558 -3.38 9.47 11.26
N VAL A 559 -2.76 9.28 12.42
CA VAL A 559 -3.34 8.53 13.55
C VAL A 559 -3.18 9.38 14.80
N ASN A 560 -4.28 9.80 15.40
CA ASN A 560 -4.36 10.73 16.52
C ASN A 560 -3.56 12.03 16.28
N GLY A 561 -3.61 12.54 15.04
CA GLY A 561 -2.85 13.74 14.61
C GLY A 561 -1.34 13.51 14.36
N VAL A 562 -0.83 12.29 14.54
CA VAL A 562 0.54 11.92 14.16
C VAL A 562 0.57 11.56 12.68
N VAL A 563 1.42 12.24 11.90
CA VAL A 563 1.52 12.02 10.45
C VAL A 563 2.48 10.87 10.14
N LEU A 564 1.99 9.87 9.40
CA LEU A 564 2.69 8.63 9.08
C LEU A 564 2.76 8.42 7.56
N ASP A 565 3.86 7.82 7.09
CA ASP A 565 4.08 7.52 5.67
C ASP A 565 3.75 6.06 5.35
N ILE A 566 2.93 5.84 4.33
CA ILE A 566 2.52 4.51 3.85
C ILE A 566 3.09 4.18 2.46
N GLY A 567 3.98 5.03 1.93
CA GLY A 567 4.63 4.87 0.63
C GLY A 567 3.74 5.26 -0.55
N LEU A 568 4.30 5.25 -1.77
CA LEU A 568 3.59 5.57 -3.00
C LEU A 568 3.89 4.53 -4.10
N PRO A 569 3.14 3.43 -4.16
CA PRO A 569 3.39 2.37 -5.14
C PRO A 569 3.21 2.83 -6.59
N ALA A 570 4.08 2.36 -7.48
CA ALA A 570 4.01 2.76 -8.89
C ALA A 570 2.78 2.20 -9.64
N TRP A 571 2.12 1.14 -9.14
CA TRP A 571 0.88 0.64 -9.76
C TRP A 571 -0.29 1.60 -9.62
N LEU A 572 -0.23 2.58 -8.70
CA LEU A 572 -1.25 3.62 -8.60
C LEU A 572 -1.33 4.46 -9.88
N ALA A 573 -0.29 4.48 -10.72
CA ALA A 573 -0.36 5.08 -12.05
C ALA A 573 -1.47 4.47 -12.94
N ALA A 574 -2.04 3.31 -12.58
CA ALA A 574 -3.22 2.73 -13.22
C ALA A 574 -4.53 3.47 -12.93
N ARG A 575 -4.60 4.27 -11.84
CA ARG A 575 -5.76 5.13 -11.54
C ARG A 575 -5.78 6.42 -12.35
N ASN A 576 -4.62 6.89 -12.82
CA ASN A 576 -4.55 8.08 -13.65
C ASN A 576 -5.15 7.84 -15.04
N GLU A 577 -5.74 8.89 -15.61
CA GLU A 577 -6.32 8.82 -16.95
C GLU A 577 -5.30 8.34 -18.00
N PRO A 578 -5.73 7.50 -18.97
CA PRO A 578 -4.85 6.93 -19.96
C PRO A 578 -4.43 7.97 -21.00
N ILE A 579 -3.35 8.70 -20.71
CA ILE A 579 -2.80 9.70 -21.63
C ILE A 579 -1.93 9.04 -22.72
N ALA A 580 -1.90 9.65 -23.91
CA ALA A 580 -1.05 9.23 -25.00
C ALA A 580 0.45 9.31 -24.63
N GLU A 581 1.21 8.23 -24.82
CA GLU A 581 2.64 8.21 -24.44
C GLU A 581 3.44 9.33 -25.11
N ARG A 582 3.06 9.74 -26.33
CA ARG A 582 3.69 10.84 -27.08
C ARG A 582 3.57 12.19 -26.37
N SER A 583 2.43 12.52 -25.76
CA SER A 583 2.26 13.81 -25.07
C SER A 583 3.07 13.86 -23.78
N ILE A 584 3.08 12.75 -23.01
CA ILE A 584 3.93 12.60 -21.82
C ILE A 584 5.40 12.75 -22.21
N GLN A 585 5.85 12.05 -23.26
CA GLN A 585 7.23 12.14 -23.74
C GLN A 585 7.61 13.56 -24.19
N ALA A 586 6.71 14.29 -24.85
CA ALA A 586 6.96 15.68 -25.24
C ALA A 586 7.18 16.59 -24.02
N ARG A 587 6.37 16.46 -22.97
CA ARG A 587 6.52 17.20 -21.71
C ARG A 587 7.83 16.81 -20.99
N LEU A 588 8.15 15.52 -20.92
CA LEU A 588 9.36 15.02 -20.28
C LEU A 588 10.63 15.47 -21.02
N LYS A 589 10.63 15.50 -22.36
CA LYS A 589 11.77 15.93 -23.16
C LYS A 589 12.18 17.38 -22.86
N ARG A 590 11.20 18.28 -22.69
CA ARG A 590 11.46 19.69 -22.30
C ARG A 590 12.13 19.78 -20.92
N ARG A 591 11.64 19.01 -19.94
CA ARG A 591 12.22 18.98 -18.59
C ARG A 591 13.59 18.31 -18.54
N SER A 592 13.78 17.21 -19.29
CA SER A 592 15.08 16.54 -19.42
C SER A 592 16.15 17.51 -19.93
N ALA A 593 15.85 18.28 -20.98
CA ALA A 593 16.80 19.27 -21.50
C ALA A 593 17.17 20.36 -20.48
N LYS A 594 16.22 20.82 -19.65
CA LYS A 594 16.51 21.76 -18.55
C LYS A 594 17.38 21.12 -17.47
N MET A 595 17.07 19.88 -17.10
CA MET A 595 17.81 19.13 -16.09
C MET A 595 19.25 18.84 -16.52
N GLU A 596 19.50 18.46 -17.78
CA GLU A 596 20.86 18.18 -18.26
C GLU A 596 21.77 19.42 -18.28
N ARG A 597 21.20 20.62 -18.44
CA ARG A 597 21.92 21.90 -18.33
C ARG A 597 22.26 22.28 -16.89
N ALA A 598 21.52 21.77 -15.91
CA ALA A 598 21.72 22.09 -14.50
C ALA A 598 22.82 21.21 -13.88
N LYS A 599 23.49 21.76 -12.84
CA LYS A 599 24.52 21.06 -12.07
C LYS A 599 23.94 19.78 -11.43
N PRO A 600 24.60 18.61 -11.54
CA PRO A 600 24.14 17.40 -10.88
C PRO A 600 24.12 17.57 -9.35
N PRO A 601 23.19 16.90 -8.64
CA PRO A 601 23.18 16.86 -7.19
C PRO A 601 24.41 16.09 -6.68
N ARG A 602 24.68 16.20 -5.38
CA ARG A 602 25.71 15.38 -4.76
C ARG A 602 25.19 13.96 -4.55
N THR A 603 25.97 12.97 -4.97
CA THR A 603 25.57 11.54 -4.92
C THR A 603 26.43 10.70 -3.98
N LYS A 604 27.55 11.26 -3.49
CA LYS A 604 28.45 10.59 -2.53
C LYS A 604 28.52 11.36 -1.20
N PRO A 605 28.62 10.66 -0.06
CA PRO A 605 28.86 11.31 1.23
C PRO A 605 30.20 12.08 1.23
N LEU A 606 30.38 12.94 2.22
CA LEU A 606 31.64 13.62 2.47
C LEU A 606 32.65 12.64 3.09
N GLY A 607 33.93 12.80 2.75
CA GLY A 607 35.00 12.02 3.37
C GLY A 607 35.22 12.41 4.83
N ARG A 608 35.86 11.53 5.61
CA ARG A 608 36.19 11.81 7.02
C ARG A 608 37.00 13.10 7.15
N GLY A 609 36.51 14.02 7.98
CA GLY A 609 37.19 15.31 8.24
C GLY A 609 37.36 16.17 7.00
N TRP A 610 36.49 16.02 5.98
CA TRP A 610 36.58 16.76 4.72
C TRP A 610 36.59 18.28 4.92
N TRP A 611 35.79 18.75 5.88
CA TRP A 611 35.64 20.15 6.22
C TRP A 611 36.86 20.77 6.92
N LEU A 612 37.74 19.96 7.54
CA LEU A 612 38.95 20.46 8.20
C LEU A 612 40.02 20.89 7.19
N LYS A 613 39.89 20.48 5.93
CA LYS A 613 40.90 20.71 4.89
C LYS A 613 40.71 22.02 4.12
N ARG A 614 39.71 22.83 4.48
CA ARG A 614 39.32 24.04 3.73
C ARG A 614 38.98 25.17 4.71
N GLU A 615 39.27 26.39 4.28
CA GLU A 615 38.94 27.60 5.03
C GLU A 615 37.42 27.76 5.11
N ASP A 616 36.95 28.19 6.28
CA ASP A 616 35.54 28.41 6.56
C ASP A 616 35.15 29.84 6.15
N PRO A 617 34.31 30.03 5.11
CA PRO A 617 33.89 31.36 4.70
C PRO A 617 32.81 31.97 5.59
N THR A 618 32.25 31.23 6.56
CA THR A 618 31.14 31.71 7.40
C THR A 618 31.62 32.30 8.73
N ASP A 619 32.91 32.25 9.06
CA ASP A 619 33.47 32.64 10.36
C ASP A 619 32.73 32.04 11.57
N GLY A 620 32.03 30.90 11.38
CA GLY A 620 31.22 30.24 12.41
C GLY A 620 29.83 30.84 12.64
N SER A 621 29.40 31.79 11.82
CA SER A 621 28.04 32.34 11.88
C SER A 621 26.98 31.27 11.55
N PRO A 622 25.86 31.20 12.30
CA PRO A 622 24.80 30.24 12.02
C PRO A 622 24.15 30.47 10.65
N ALA A 623 24.18 29.46 9.77
CA ALA A 623 23.68 29.63 8.41
C ALA A 623 22.17 29.90 8.34
N LEU A 624 21.37 29.35 9.27
CA LEU A 624 19.93 29.61 9.30
C LEU A 624 19.63 31.05 9.70
N ASP A 625 20.43 31.65 10.57
CA ASP A 625 20.29 33.07 10.91
C ASP A 625 20.61 33.96 9.69
N ALA A 626 21.65 33.64 8.93
CA ALA A 626 21.98 34.37 7.70
C ALA A 626 20.93 34.20 6.58
N LEU A 627 20.31 33.03 6.46
CA LEU A 627 19.38 32.70 5.36
C LEU A 627 17.91 33.06 5.66
N ILE A 628 17.49 32.95 6.92
CA ILE A 628 16.10 33.12 7.36
C ILE A 628 15.98 34.26 8.37
N GLY A 629 16.96 34.43 9.25
CA GLY A 629 16.92 35.34 10.38
C GLY A 629 16.29 34.72 11.64
N PRO A 630 15.88 35.55 12.62
CA PRO A 630 15.43 35.10 13.95
C PRO A 630 14.23 34.12 13.93
N SER A 631 13.42 34.14 12.87
CA SER A 631 12.28 33.21 12.74
C SER A 631 12.69 31.75 12.70
N ALA A 632 13.93 31.42 12.31
CA ALA A 632 14.45 30.05 12.31
C ALA A 632 14.63 29.45 13.72
N TYR A 633 14.59 30.28 14.76
CA TYR A 633 14.86 29.86 16.15
C TYR A 633 13.64 30.02 17.08
N ARG A 634 12.47 30.37 16.54
CA ARG A 634 11.24 30.55 17.33
C ARG A 634 10.88 29.25 18.06
N GLY A 635 10.65 29.33 19.37
CA GLY A 635 10.24 28.20 20.20
C GLY A 635 11.36 27.20 20.54
N ARG A 636 12.56 27.36 19.96
CA ARG A 636 13.68 26.42 20.15
C ARG A 636 14.14 26.30 21.60
N ALA A 637 14.36 27.43 22.28
CA ALA A 637 14.78 27.42 23.69
C ALA A 637 13.77 26.71 24.61
N ALA A 638 12.47 26.84 24.31
CA ALA A 638 11.42 26.14 25.05
C ALA A 638 11.44 24.63 24.75
N ALA A 639 11.63 24.23 23.49
CA ALA A 639 11.74 22.83 23.09
C ALA A 639 12.99 22.15 23.70
N GLU A 640 14.13 22.81 23.66
CA GLU A 640 15.38 22.33 24.28
C GLU A 640 15.24 22.24 25.81
N GLY A 641 14.61 23.25 26.44
CA GLY A 641 14.33 23.23 27.88
C GLY A 641 13.43 22.07 28.30
N LEU A 642 12.46 21.67 27.47
CA LEU A 642 11.63 20.48 27.72
C LEU A 642 12.47 19.20 27.69
N LYS A 643 13.39 19.08 26.72
CA LYS A 643 14.28 17.92 26.56
C LYS A 643 15.33 17.77 27.66
N GLN A 644 15.65 18.85 28.36
CA GLN A 644 16.57 18.84 29.51
C GLN A 644 15.86 18.45 30.82
N LYS A 645 14.55 18.67 30.92
CA LYS A 645 13.74 18.40 32.11
C LYS A 645 13.00 17.07 31.97
N LEU A 646 13.74 15.97 31.81
CA LEU A 646 13.18 14.63 31.71
C LEU A 646 13.41 13.84 33.00
N GLY A 647 12.42 13.00 33.35
CA GLY A 647 12.42 12.19 34.57
C GLY A 647 11.67 12.84 35.74
N GLY A 648 11.46 12.06 36.80
CA GLY A 648 10.73 12.49 38.00
C GLY A 648 9.46 11.69 38.26
N THR A 649 8.60 12.20 39.15
CA THR A 649 7.31 11.57 39.46
C THR A 649 6.33 11.79 38.31
N VAL A 650 5.67 10.71 37.89
CA VAL A 650 4.61 10.79 36.89
C VAL A 650 3.40 11.45 37.57
N ALA A 651 3.20 12.75 37.33
CA ALA A 651 2.03 13.47 37.85
C ALA A 651 0.78 13.15 37.00
N GLY A 652 -0.36 12.96 37.67
CA GLY A 652 -1.66 12.68 37.06
C GLY A 652 -2.28 11.40 37.62
N GLY A 653 -3.57 11.43 37.98
CA GLY A 653 -4.31 10.21 38.35
C GLY A 653 -4.37 9.20 37.20
N PRO A 654 -4.90 7.99 37.41
CA PRO A 654 -4.88 6.92 36.42
C PRO A 654 -5.46 7.38 35.07
N PRO A 655 -4.94 6.84 33.95
CA PRO A 655 -5.36 7.24 32.61
C PRO A 655 -6.88 7.08 32.46
N ARG A 656 -7.52 8.11 31.90
CA ARG A 656 -8.97 8.14 31.65
C ARG A 656 -9.25 7.76 30.22
N ARG A 657 -10.13 6.78 30.05
CA ARG A 657 -10.63 6.38 28.74
C ARG A 657 -11.74 7.35 28.33
N MET A 658 -11.54 8.09 27.25
CA MET A 658 -12.48 9.07 26.74
C MET A 658 -12.93 8.69 25.33
N SER A 659 -14.19 8.98 25.00
CA SER A 659 -14.64 8.85 23.62
C SER A 659 -13.95 9.91 22.77
N VAL A 660 -13.66 9.60 21.50
CA VAL A 660 -13.14 10.60 20.56
C VAL A 660 -14.07 11.81 20.44
N ALA A 661 -15.38 11.62 20.59
CA ALA A 661 -16.36 12.71 20.58
C ALA A 661 -16.15 13.73 21.73
N ASP A 662 -15.52 13.32 22.83
CA ASP A 662 -15.22 14.18 23.98
C ASP A 662 -13.85 14.87 23.86
N LEU A 663 -13.07 14.56 22.81
CA LEU A 663 -11.71 15.05 22.61
C LEU A 663 -11.63 16.10 21.51
N ASP A 664 -10.79 17.10 21.73
CA ASP A 664 -10.51 18.13 20.73
C ASP A 664 -9.48 17.62 19.70
N MET A 665 -9.99 16.87 18.73
CA MET A 665 -9.18 16.28 17.66
C MET A 665 -8.61 17.31 16.68
N VAL A 666 -9.29 18.46 16.53
CA VAL A 666 -8.82 19.57 15.67
C VAL A 666 -7.52 20.13 16.21
N ASN A 667 -7.45 20.43 17.51
CA ASN A 667 -6.22 20.94 18.13
C ASN A 667 -5.08 19.91 18.17
N ARG A 668 -5.41 18.61 18.15
CA ARG A 668 -4.42 17.52 17.99
C ARG A 668 -3.86 17.42 16.56
N GLY A 669 -4.48 18.10 15.60
CA GLY A 669 -4.06 18.09 14.20
C GLY A 669 -4.58 16.88 13.42
N ALA A 670 -5.61 16.20 13.93
CA ALA A 670 -6.34 15.23 13.14
C ALA A 670 -7.24 15.96 12.12
N PRO A 671 -7.28 15.52 10.85
CA PRO A 671 -8.18 16.08 9.86
C PRO A 671 -9.63 15.77 10.27
N MET A 672 -10.49 16.79 10.23
CA MET A 672 -11.91 16.69 10.61
C MET A 672 -12.78 17.23 9.49
N HIS A 673 -13.93 16.60 9.29
CA HIS A 673 -14.88 16.88 8.23
C HIS A 673 -15.51 18.26 8.39
N THR A 674 -15.79 18.95 7.28
CA THR A 674 -16.40 20.29 7.30
C THR A 674 -17.93 20.27 7.31
N ARG A 675 -18.59 19.20 6.83
CA ARG A 675 -20.04 19.02 7.04
C ARG A 675 -20.31 18.63 8.49
N LYS A 676 -20.91 19.55 9.25
CA LYS A 676 -21.75 19.20 10.40
C LYS A 676 -22.88 18.31 9.89
N SER A 677 -23.13 17.19 10.56
CA SER A 677 -24.22 16.29 10.18
C SER A 677 -25.54 17.06 10.05
N GLU A 678 -26.31 16.79 8.99
CA GLU A 678 -27.66 17.34 8.77
C GLU A 678 -28.70 16.73 9.75
N ARG A 679 -28.30 16.30 10.94
CA ARG A 679 -29.25 15.98 11.99
C ARG A 679 -29.73 17.29 12.59
N PHE A 680 -30.95 17.68 12.21
CA PHE A 680 -31.71 18.74 12.84
C PHE A 680 -31.54 18.67 14.38
N PRO A 681 -31.13 19.77 15.03
CA PRO A 681 -31.03 19.83 16.48
C PRO A 681 -32.44 19.82 17.06
N GLY A 682 -33.05 18.64 17.19
CA GLY A 682 -34.46 18.57 17.59
C GLY A 682 -35.07 17.20 17.86
N SER A 683 -34.45 16.07 17.49
CA SER A 683 -35.03 14.77 17.82
C SER A 683 -34.30 14.12 19.01
N GLY A 684 -34.82 14.36 20.21
CA GLY A 684 -34.45 13.60 21.39
C GLY A 684 -34.69 12.09 21.19
N ARG A 685 -33.82 11.27 21.78
CA ARG A 685 -33.95 9.80 21.77
C ARG A 685 -35.31 9.39 22.35
N PRO A 686 -36.10 8.50 21.70
CA PRO A 686 -37.18 7.83 22.39
C PRO A 686 -36.61 6.91 23.48
N ARG A 687 -37.26 6.93 24.64
CA ARG A 687 -36.87 6.20 25.85
C ARG A 687 -36.82 4.70 25.69
#